data_AF-A0A971R4H9-F1
#
_entry.id   AF-A0A971R4H9-F1
#
_cell.length_a   1.000
_cell.length_b   1.000
_cell.length_c   1.000
_cell.angle_alpha   90.00
_cell.angle_beta   90.00
_cell.angle_gamma   90.00
#
_symmetry.space_group_name_H-M   'P 1'
#
loop_
_entity.id
_entity.type
_entity.pdbx_description
1 polymer ?
#
loop_
_entity_poly.entity_id
_entity_poly.type
_entity_poly.pdbx_seq_one_letter_code
_entity_poly.pdbx_strand_id
1 'polypeptide(L)'
;MLDQLVHNGVVVPPKEPWRRLSISARGQRIALTPHQEEMGLAFARKSGTPYVEDHVFIENFMRDWSDDLGISPPLKLDEIDLSELQAVVAGERAAKEALTPEERKALAAARKAEREAAKARYGYAIVNGQRVELGTYMVEPSGIFMGRGQHPLRGRWKEGAAVSDITLNYGPNPEEMQGGWAEVVWQPDSLWVARWKDKLTGKLKYIWLSDTAPIKQEREEQKFDNALTLAAEIKAVRRHIRKGLDSDDARTRQIATATYLIDALCLRVGDEKDSDEADTVGATTLRREHLTFHDDGSLEFRFLGKDSVAWHKMLKPDKRALRNLRALAGADGAGAADGSQQLFPDVTSGHVNTFLSEVIPGLSAKVFRTHHATQAVRQSLEKSGVTKPDPDYAKWRAASLANLAAAELCNHTKQVSGSWQNTAKRYEQRIARGKERVARAQARVAEQRERLTTLQAEASARQEEAGSLEAAQKVVARYTKRIAAAQKRIETAEGSAQRAQDALGKVRAQFEIARQKRTWNTSTSLKSYIDPRIYHRWGEAVGYDVLSSYYPSTLQRKFAWVRGSDEADDGQAEVALTIRPCLPGDLVAVAAFFERVSDEYADLALPTQPADVARRFMPRLNDAWRATRIVLGEEREVLGFIAVGPPSQDVPRRLDIFIVLDVDVRPHGLAYRVASEVEACIEAYDVQHPRQRRDPETALWPQDRAWLAYAPELEQALAL
;
A
#
# COMPACT_ATOMS: atom_id res chain seq x y z
N MET A 1 -14.80 16.84 0.16
CA MET A 1 -15.88 15.97 0.65
C MET A 1 -16.31 15.07 -0.51
N LEU A 2 -17.23 14.13 -0.33
CA LEU A 2 -17.83 13.37 -1.43
C LEU A 2 -19.05 14.11 -1.97
N ASP A 3 -19.12 14.27 -3.28
CA ASP A 3 -20.30 14.75 -4.01
C ASP A 3 -21.12 13.58 -4.56
N GLN A 4 -20.47 12.42 -4.75
CA GLN A 4 -21.10 11.20 -5.25
C GLN A 4 -20.39 9.96 -4.71
N LEU A 5 -21.16 8.93 -4.31
CA LEU A 5 -20.68 7.59 -3.99
C LEU A 5 -21.70 6.55 -4.43
N VAL A 6 -21.49 5.97 -5.61
CA VAL A 6 -22.37 4.95 -6.19
C VAL A 6 -21.61 3.62 -6.25
N HIS A 7 -22.15 2.57 -5.63
CA HIS A 7 -21.53 1.24 -5.60
C HIS A 7 -22.60 0.13 -5.55
N ASN A 8 -22.23 -1.10 -5.88
CA ASN A 8 -23.16 -2.24 -5.94
C ASN A 8 -23.37 -2.93 -4.56
N GLY A 9 -23.18 -2.23 -3.45
CA GLY A 9 -23.17 -2.84 -2.10
C GLY A 9 -21.91 -3.65 -1.82
N VAL A 10 -22.02 -4.64 -0.93
CA VAL A 10 -20.93 -5.53 -0.50
C VAL A 10 -21.38 -6.99 -0.52
N VAL A 11 -20.43 -7.93 -0.52
CA VAL A 11 -20.70 -9.37 -0.55
C VAL A 11 -20.58 -9.94 0.86
N VAL A 12 -21.69 -10.49 1.37
CA VAL A 12 -21.68 -11.36 2.54
C VAL A 12 -21.34 -12.78 2.08
N PRO A 13 -20.23 -13.38 2.56
CA PRO A 13 -19.88 -14.75 2.18
C PRO A 13 -21.01 -15.73 2.51
N PRO A 14 -21.33 -16.69 1.62
CA PRO A 14 -22.32 -17.71 1.93
C PRO A 14 -21.85 -18.58 3.11
N LYS A 15 -22.80 -19.02 3.94
CA LYS A 15 -22.53 -19.99 5.01
C LYS A 15 -22.15 -21.35 4.42
N GLU A 16 -21.38 -22.13 5.16
CA GLU A 16 -21.04 -23.50 4.74
C GLU A 16 -22.30 -24.38 4.63
N PRO A 17 -22.36 -25.30 3.64
CA PRO A 17 -23.49 -26.21 3.51
C PRO A 17 -23.63 -27.13 4.74
N TRP A 18 -24.85 -27.28 5.25
CA TRP A 18 -25.16 -28.17 6.37
C TRP A 18 -25.04 -29.63 5.97
N ARG A 19 -24.10 -30.35 6.59
CA ARG A 19 -23.78 -31.76 6.32
C ARG A 19 -24.48 -32.72 7.28
N ARG A 20 -25.25 -32.20 8.24
CA ARG A 20 -26.03 -32.96 9.24
C ARG A 20 -25.14 -33.85 10.13
N LEU A 21 -23.98 -33.32 10.51
CA LEU A 21 -23.01 -34.01 11.34
C LEU A 21 -23.50 -34.15 12.79
N SER A 22 -22.93 -35.10 13.50
CA SER A 22 -23.15 -35.29 14.94
C SER A 22 -21.84 -35.24 15.70
N ILE A 23 -21.95 -34.96 17.00
CA ILE A 23 -20.85 -35.18 17.97
C ILE A 23 -21.36 -36.10 19.07
N SER A 24 -20.44 -36.68 19.83
CA SER A 24 -20.78 -37.29 21.11
C SER A 24 -20.19 -36.46 22.24
N ALA A 25 -20.99 -36.01 23.20
CA ALA A 25 -20.54 -35.25 24.35
C ALA A 25 -21.09 -35.88 25.63
N ARG A 26 -20.22 -36.14 26.62
CA ARG A 26 -20.60 -36.81 27.89
C ARG A 26 -21.43 -38.09 27.70
N GLY A 27 -21.10 -38.87 26.66
CA GLY A 27 -21.79 -40.13 26.32
C GLY A 27 -23.12 -39.98 25.55
N GLN A 28 -23.56 -38.76 25.26
CA GLN A 28 -24.76 -38.49 24.46
C GLN A 28 -24.40 -38.07 23.03
N ARG A 29 -25.02 -38.70 22.04
CA ARG A 29 -24.93 -38.28 20.64
C ARG A 29 -25.86 -37.10 20.38
N ILE A 30 -25.32 -36.03 19.82
CA ILE A 30 -26.02 -34.77 19.54
C ILE A 30 -25.93 -34.47 18.04
N ALA A 31 -27.08 -34.33 17.38
CA ALA A 31 -27.15 -33.86 16.00
C ALA A 31 -26.97 -32.35 15.97
N LEU A 32 -26.05 -31.85 15.13
CA LEU A 32 -25.73 -30.43 15.08
C LEU A 32 -26.68 -29.66 14.16
N THR A 33 -27.11 -28.47 14.60
CA THR A 33 -27.72 -27.47 13.72
C THR A 33 -26.69 -26.92 12.72
N PRO A 34 -27.11 -26.24 11.63
CA PRO A 34 -26.16 -25.62 10.71
C PRO A 34 -25.14 -24.68 11.38
N HIS A 35 -25.57 -23.90 12.37
CA HIS A 35 -24.69 -22.98 13.10
C HIS A 35 -23.69 -23.73 13.99
N GLN A 36 -24.16 -24.71 14.77
CA GLN A 36 -23.31 -25.53 15.63
C GLN A 36 -22.28 -26.34 14.83
N GLU A 37 -22.68 -26.81 13.64
CA GLU A 37 -21.79 -27.52 12.72
C GLU A 37 -20.70 -26.59 12.14
N GLU A 38 -21.06 -25.36 11.76
CA GLU A 38 -20.12 -24.33 11.30
C GLU A 38 -19.06 -24.04 12.38
N MET A 39 -19.50 -23.86 13.63
CA MET A 39 -18.62 -23.68 14.80
C MET A 39 -17.68 -24.87 14.99
N GLY A 40 -18.23 -26.09 15.02
CA GLY A 40 -17.47 -27.33 15.22
C GLY A 40 -16.43 -27.57 14.12
N LEU A 41 -16.80 -27.36 12.85
CA LEU A 41 -15.87 -27.48 11.71
C LEU A 41 -14.77 -26.42 11.77
N ALA A 42 -15.11 -25.18 12.13
CA ALA A 42 -14.12 -24.11 12.29
C ALA A 42 -13.07 -24.46 13.35
N PHE A 43 -13.47 -25.08 14.45
CA PHE A 43 -12.55 -25.57 15.50
C PHE A 43 -11.75 -26.78 15.05
N ALA A 44 -12.38 -27.79 14.45
CA ALA A 44 -11.71 -28.98 13.94
C ALA A 44 -10.61 -28.63 12.90
N ARG A 45 -10.79 -27.56 12.12
CA ARG A 45 -9.76 -27.06 11.19
C ARG A 45 -8.52 -26.49 11.88
N LYS A 46 -8.58 -26.15 13.18
CA LYS A 46 -7.44 -25.68 13.99
C LYS A 46 -6.57 -26.83 14.52
N SER A 47 -6.99 -28.08 14.37
CA SER A 47 -6.19 -29.25 14.75
C SER A 47 -4.84 -29.26 14.03
N GLY A 48 -3.76 -29.40 14.82
CA GLY A 48 -2.37 -29.33 14.36
C GLY A 48 -1.81 -27.91 14.25
N THR A 49 -2.49 -26.91 14.81
CA THR A 49 -1.98 -25.54 14.93
C THR A 49 -1.72 -25.19 16.41
N PRO A 50 -0.83 -24.24 16.73
CA PRO A 50 -0.59 -23.84 18.12
C PRO A 50 -1.82 -23.30 18.88
N TYR A 51 -2.92 -22.99 18.18
CA TYR A 51 -4.14 -22.50 18.81
C TYR A 51 -4.86 -23.57 19.64
N VAL A 52 -4.75 -24.85 19.27
CA VAL A 52 -5.34 -25.94 20.06
C VAL A 52 -4.45 -26.38 21.22
N GLU A 53 -3.34 -25.68 21.46
CA GLU A 53 -2.48 -25.82 22.64
C GLU A 53 -2.74 -24.67 23.65
N ASP A 54 -3.50 -23.65 23.24
CA ASP A 54 -3.80 -22.47 24.06
C ASP A 54 -5.06 -22.70 24.89
N HIS A 55 -4.87 -22.86 26.21
CA HIS A 55 -5.96 -23.15 27.15
C HIS A 55 -7.11 -22.15 27.08
N VAL A 56 -6.81 -20.84 27.09
CA VAL A 56 -7.86 -19.79 27.03
C VAL A 56 -8.60 -19.85 25.70
N PHE A 57 -7.90 -20.15 24.61
CA PHE A 57 -8.53 -20.32 23.30
C PHE A 57 -9.54 -21.48 23.31
N ILE A 58 -9.15 -22.63 23.86
CA ILE A 58 -9.99 -23.82 23.95
C ILE A 58 -11.18 -23.56 24.88
N GLU A 59 -10.93 -23.03 26.09
CA GLU A 59 -11.99 -22.73 27.06
C GLU A 59 -13.01 -21.75 26.52
N ASN A 60 -12.56 -20.68 25.86
CA ASN A 60 -13.45 -19.70 25.28
C ASN A 60 -14.32 -20.28 24.16
N PHE A 61 -13.73 -21.09 23.29
CA PHE A 61 -14.48 -21.76 22.24
C PHE A 61 -15.50 -22.74 22.83
N MET A 62 -15.06 -23.57 23.78
CA MET A 62 -15.92 -24.59 24.37
C MET A 62 -17.05 -23.98 25.17
N ARG A 63 -16.84 -22.85 25.85
CA ARG A 63 -17.93 -22.11 26.49
C ARG A 63 -18.96 -21.66 25.45
N ASP A 64 -18.54 -20.91 24.44
CA ASP A 64 -19.47 -20.36 23.45
C ASP A 64 -20.21 -21.48 22.68
N TRP A 65 -19.54 -22.59 22.39
CA TRP A 65 -20.15 -23.72 21.70
C TRP A 65 -21.07 -24.55 22.62
N SER A 66 -20.72 -24.69 23.90
CA SER A 66 -21.61 -25.35 24.88
C SER A 66 -22.88 -24.54 25.11
N ASP A 67 -22.76 -23.21 25.15
CA ASP A 67 -23.90 -22.30 25.24
C ASP A 67 -24.81 -22.47 24.00
N ASP A 68 -24.24 -22.53 22.79
CA ASP A 68 -25.00 -22.77 21.55
C ASP A 68 -25.62 -24.18 21.47
N LEU A 69 -24.98 -25.18 22.09
CA LEU A 69 -25.49 -26.55 22.24
C LEU A 69 -26.54 -26.70 23.35
N GLY A 70 -26.69 -25.69 24.23
CA GLY A 70 -27.57 -25.74 25.39
C GLY A 70 -27.07 -26.66 26.53
N ILE A 71 -25.75 -26.81 26.68
CA ILE A 71 -25.13 -27.71 27.66
C ILE A 71 -24.48 -26.92 28.79
N SER A 72 -24.85 -27.24 30.03
CA SER A 72 -24.27 -26.65 31.24
C SER A 72 -23.89 -27.75 32.26
N PRO A 73 -22.73 -27.67 32.92
CA PRO A 73 -21.65 -26.68 32.74
C PRO A 73 -20.96 -26.84 31.37
N PRO A 74 -20.19 -25.82 30.91
CA PRO A 74 -19.45 -25.88 29.66
C PRO A 74 -18.62 -27.16 29.51
N LEU A 75 -18.61 -27.71 28.30
CA LEU A 75 -17.84 -28.91 27.97
C LEU A 75 -16.34 -28.63 28.01
N LYS A 76 -15.57 -29.65 28.35
CA LYS A 76 -14.11 -29.67 28.13
C LYS A 76 -13.78 -30.45 26.86
N LEU A 77 -12.58 -30.21 26.31
CA LEU A 77 -12.16 -30.86 25.06
C LEU A 77 -12.10 -32.39 25.17
N ASP A 78 -11.79 -32.93 26.35
CA ASP A 78 -11.76 -34.37 26.65
C ASP A 78 -13.15 -34.99 26.87
N GLU A 79 -14.20 -34.18 27.02
CA GLU A 79 -15.58 -34.62 27.17
C GLU A 79 -16.33 -34.76 25.84
N ILE A 80 -15.68 -34.42 24.72
CA ILE A 80 -16.28 -34.38 23.39
C ILE A 80 -15.51 -35.26 22.41
N ASP A 81 -16.25 -36.10 21.70
CA ASP A 81 -15.78 -36.79 20.51
C ASP A 81 -16.07 -35.94 19.25
N LEU A 82 -14.99 -35.42 18.66
CA LEU A 82 -15.01 -34.63 17.43
C LEU A 82 -14.77 -35.48 16.16
N SER A 83 -14.77 -36.81 16.26
CA SER A 83 -14.34 -37.70 15.17
C SER A 83 -15.07 -37.45 13.84
N GLU A 84 -16.38 -37.22 13.84
CA GLU A 84 -17.13 -36.94 12.60
C GLU A 84 -16.68 -35.62 11.94
N LEU A 85 -16.47 -34.56 12.73
CA LEU A 85 -15.97 -33.27 12.25
C LEU A 85 -14.52 -33.40 11.75
N GLN A 86 -13.68 -34.14 12.48
CA GLN A 86 -12.30 -34.39 12.12
C GLN A 86 -12.18 -35.22 10.84
N ALA A 87 -13.05 -36.21 10.64
CA ALA A 87 -13.09 -37.01 9.42
C ALA A 87 -13.42 -36.15 8.19
N VAL A 88 -14.34 -35.19 8.32
CA VAL A 88 -14.64 -34.21 7.27
C VAL A 88 -13.42 -33.37 6.93
N VAL A 89 -12.75 -32.78 7.93
CA VAL A 89 -11.56 -31.94 7.71
C VAL A 89 -10.40 -32.75 7.13
N ALA A 90 -10.20 -33.98 7.59
CA ALA A 90 -9.19 -34.89 7.05
C ALA A 90 -9.48 -35.25 5.60
N GLY A 91 -10.74 -35.52 5.26
CA GLY A 91 -11.19 -35.76 3.88
C GLY A 91 -10.95 -34.55 2.97
N GLU A 92 -11.24 -33.33 3.43
CA GLU A 92 -10.95 -32.09 2.69
C GLU A 92 -9.45 -31.91 2.42
N ARG A 93 -8.60 -32.23 3.41
CA ARG A 93 -7.14 -32.19 3.27
C ARG A 93 -6.65 -33.24 2.28
N ALA A 94 -7.10 -34.49 2.42
CA ALA A 94 -6.72 -35.59 1.54
C ALA A 94 -7.17 -35.35 0.09
N ALA A 95 -8.39 -34.87 -0.12
CA ALA A 95 -8.90 -34.51 -1.45
C ALA A 95 -8.03 -33.42 -2.10
N LYS A 96 -7.60 -32.41 -1.34
CA LYS A 96 -6.71 -31.34 -1.83
C LYS A 96 -5.31 -31.85 -2.18
N GLU A 97 -4.80 -32.83 -1.43
CA GLU A 97 -3.51 -33.47 -1.66
C GLU A 97 -3.53 -34.40 -2.87
N ALA A 98 -4.64 -35.11 -3.08
CA ALA A 98 -4.86 -36.00 -4.22
C ALA A 98 -4.97 -35.26 -5.57
N LEU A 99 -5.24 -33.95 -5.57
CA LEU A 99 -5.31 -33.15 -6.80
C LEU A 99 -4.00 -33.21 -7.58
N THR A 100 -4.11 -33.63 -8.83
CA THR A 100 -3.02 -33.53 -9.82
C THR A 100 -2.62 -32.07 -10.05
N PRO A 101 -1.39 -31.80 -10.54
CA PRO A 101 -0.98 -30.46 -10.93
C PRO A 101 -1.96 -29.77 -11.90
N GLU A 102 -2.53 -30.52 -12.84
CA GLU A 102 -3.49 -30.08 -13.84
C GLU A 102 -4.83 -29.66 -13.21
N GLU A 103 -5.42 -30.51 -12.37
CA GLU A 103 -6.68 -30.19 -11.67
C GLU A 103 -6.49 -29.02 -10.72
N ARG A 104 -5.36 -28.95 -10.02
CA ARG A 104 -5.02 -27.84 -9.14
C ARG A 104 -4.93 -26.53 -9.91
N LYS A 105 -4.37 -26.56 -11.13
CA LYS A 105 -4.30 -25.41 -12.03
C LYS A 105 -5.70 -25.01 -12.53
N ALA A 106 -6.53 -25.98 -12.91
CA ALA A 106 -7.91 -25.72 -13.36
C ALA A 106 -8.77 -25.11 -12.25
N LEU A 107 -8.74 -25.66 -11.04
CA LEU A 107 -9.48 -25.12 -9.89
C LEU A 107 -9.00 -23.72 -9.49
N ALA A 108 -7.69 -23.46 -9.57
CA ALA A 108 -7.14 -22.13 -9.35
C ALA A 108 -7.61 -21.12 -10.41
N ALA A 109 -7.74 -21.54 -11.68
CA ALA A 109 -8.26 -20.72 -12.75
C ALA A 109 -9.76 -20.40 -12.56
N ALA A 110 -10.58 -21.40 -12.20
CA ALA A 110 -12.01 -21.21 -11.90
C ALA A 110 -12.23 -20.23 -10.74
N ARG A 111 -11.54 -20.42 -9.61
CA ARG A 111 -11.58 -19.50 -8.46
C ARG A 111 -11.06 -18.10 -8.78
N LYS A 112 -10.16 -17.98 -9.76
CA LYS A 112 -9.70 -16.68 -10.24
C LYS A 112 -10.81 -16.01 -11.05
N ALA A 113 -11.43 -16.71 -11.99
CA ALA A 113 -12.53 -16.19 -12.80
C ALA A 113 -13.71 -15.71 -11.95
N GLU A 114 -14.14 -16.52 -10.97
CA GLU A 114 -15.20 -16.15 -10.03
C GLU A 114 -14.87 -14.87 -9.24
N ARG A 115 -13.63 -14.76 -8.74
CA ARG A 115 -13.18 -13.58 -8.01
C ARG A 115 -13.07 -12.34 -8.89
N GLU A 116 -12.63 -12.48 -10.13
CA GLU A 116 -12.58 -11.36 -11.08
C GLU A 116 -13.99 -10.90 -11.45
N ALA A 117 -14.95 -11.82 -11.63
CA ALA A 117 -16.35 -11.48 -11.86
C ALA A 117 -16.98 -10.77 -10.64
N ALA A 118 -16.74 -11.29 -9.43
CA ALA A 118 -17.21 -10.66 -8.20
C ALA A 118 -16.55 -9.28 -7.99
N LYS A 119 -15.25 -9.14 -8.29
CA LYS A 119 -14.53 -7.87 -8.22
C LYS A 119 -15.04 -6.88 -9.26
N ALA A 120 -15.30 -7.31 -10.49
CA ALA A 120 -15.84 -6.45 -11.53
C ALA A 120 -17.17 -5.82 -11.10
N ARG A 121 -18.03 -6.61 -10.42
CA ARG A 121 -19.33 -6.15 -9.92
C ARG A 121 -19.24 -5.36 -8.62
N TYR A 122 -18.58 -5.87 -7.59
CA TYR A 122 -18.65 -5.30 -6.23
C TYR A 122 -17.37 -4.58 -5.81
N GLY A 123 -16.28 -4.76 -6.53
CA GLY A 123 -14.96 -4.23 -6.18
C GLY A 123 -14.71 -2.79 -6.59
N TYR A 124 -15.72 -2.09 -7.14
CA TYR A 124 -15.60 -0.71 -7.62
C TYR A 124 -16.78 0.16 -7.16
N ALA A 125 -16.53 1.46 -7.06
CA ALA A 125 -17.51 2.52 -6.86
C ALA A 125 -17.29 3.64 -7.89
N ILE A 126 -18.32 4.45 -8.17
CA ILE A 126 -18.16 5.77 -8.80
C ILE A 126 -18.11 6.79 -7.67
N VAL A 127 -17.00 7.48 -7.56
CA VAL A 127 -16.72 8.50 -6.54
C VAL A 127 -16.44 9.81 -7.25
N ASN A 128 -17.27 10.82 -7.03
CA ASN A 128 -17.16 12.13 -7.69
C ASN A 128 -16.90 12.02 -9.20
N GLY A 129 -17.72 11.23 -9.92
CA GLY A 129 -17.58 11.03 -11.37
C GLY A 129 -16.40 10.14 -11.81
N GLN A 130 -15.67 9.49 -10.89
CA GLN A 130 -14.54 8.62 -11.22
C GLN A 130 -14.76 7.18 -10.75
N ARG A 131 -14.39 6.20 -11.58
CA ARG A 131 -14.39 4.79 -11.18
C ARG A 131 -13.20 4.49 -10.27
N VAL A 132 -13.48 4.04 -9.06
CA VAL A 132 -12.52 3.82 -7.97
C VAL A 132 -12.63 2.39 -7.42
N GLU A 133 -11.50 1.73 -7.20
CA GLU A 133 -11.43 0.40 -6.57
C GLU A 133 -11.79 0.48 -5.07
N LEU A 134 -12.47 -0.53 -4.52
CA LEU A 134 -12.69 -0.68 -3.07
C LEU A 134 -11.50 -1.39 -2.40
N GLY A 135 -11.21 -1.08 -1.13
CA GLY A 135 -10.15 -1.76 -0.40
C GLY A 135 -10.42 -3.26 -0.20
N THR A 136 -11.69 -3.60 -0.01
CA THR A 136 -12.27 -4.94 -0.10
C THR A 136 -13.75 -4.76 -0.43
N TYR A 137 -14.42 -5.81 -0.90
CA TYR A 137 -15.87 -5.82 -1.11
C TYR A 137 -16.54 -7.00 -0.40
N MET A 138 -15.77 -7.84 0.29
CA MET A 138 -16.27 -8.97 1.06
C MET A 138 -16.30 -8.63 2.54
N VAL A 139 -17.43 -8.92 3.17
CA VAL A 139 -17.64 -8.85 4.62
C VAL A 139 -16.87 -9.98 5.29
N GLU A 140 -16.37 -9.75 6.52
CA GLU A 140 -15.67 -10.78 7.29
C GLU A 140 -16.62 -11.97 7.57
N PRO A 141 -16.26 -13.22 7.21
CA PRO A 141 -17.08 -14.38 7.51
C PRO A 141 -17.08 -14.70 9.02
N SER A 142 -18.03 -15.55 9.43
CA SER A 142 -18.01 -16.15 10.76
C SER A 142 -16.73 -16.96 11.00
N GLY A 143 -16.31 -17.04 12.25
CA GLY A 143 -15.18 -17.87 12.62
C GLY A 143 -14.74 -17.67 14.06
N ILE A 144 -13.61 -18.27 14.40
CA ILE A 144 -13.05 -18.16 15.75
C ILE A 144 -12.17 -16.91 15.83
N PHE A 145 -12.41 -16.06 16.83
CA PHE A 145 -11.61 -14.87 17.07
C PHE A 145 -10.20 -15.28 17.49
N MET A 146 -9.21 -15.01 16.63
CA MET A 146 -7.84 -15.46 16.90
C MET A 146 -7.13 -14.59 17.94
N GLY A 147 -7.47 -13.30 18.04
CA GLY A 147 -6.74 -12.33 18.85
C GLY A 147 -5.27 -12.14 18.40
N ARG A 148 -4.59 -11.14 18.95
CA ARG A 148 -3.12 -11.02 18.86
C ARG A 148 -2.56 -11.05 20.28
N GLY A 149 -1.41 -11.70 20.45
CA GLY A 149 -0.84 -11.93 21.78
C GLY A 149 -1.81 -12.68 22.71
N GLN A 150 -1.81 -12.31 23.99
CA GLN A 150 -2.64 -12.93 25.04
C GLN A 150 -4.03 -12.27 25.13
N HIS A 151 -4.67 -12.00 23.98
CA HIS A 151 -5.99 -11.36 23.96
C HIS A 151 -7.01 -12.22 24.73
N PRO A 152 -7.80 -11.66 25.66
CA PRO A 152 -8.69 -12.45 26.51
C PRO A 152 -9.86 -13.08 25.73
N LEU A 153 -10.34 -12.42 24.68
CA LEU A 153 -11.38 -12.96 23.78
C LEU A 153 -10.88 -13.98 22.72
N ARG A 154 -9.61 -14.39 22.71
CA ARG A 154 -9.14 -15.39 21.72
C ARG A 154 -9.86 -16.73 21.94
N GLY A 155 -10.25 -17.41 20.87
CA GLY A 155 -11.04 -18.63 20.92
C GLY A 155 -12.56 -18.43 20.94
N ARG A 156 -13.04 -17.21 21.22
CA ARG A 156 -14.47 -16.90 21.17
C ARG A 156 -15.03 -17.06 19.76
N TRP A 157 -16.30 -17.42 19.65
CA TRP A 157 -16.99 -17.37 18.38
C TRP A 157 -17.26 -15.93 17.97
N LYS A 158 -16.91 -15.63 16.72
CA LYS A 158 -17.17 -14.34 16.10
C LYS A 158 -18.10 -14.59 14.91
N GLU A 159 -19.37 -14.29 15.11
CA GLU A 159 -20.36 -14.37 14.06
C GLU A 159 -20.14 -13.26 13.02
N GLY A 160 -20.16 -13.63 11.73
CA GLY A 160 -20.10 -12.69 10.61
C GLY A 160 -21.39 -11.87 10.52
N ALA A 161 -21.28 -10.68 9.91
CA ALA A 161 -22.46 -9.83 9.69
C ALA A 161 -23.37 -10.41 8.61
N ALA A 162 -24.67 -10.42 8.89
CA ALA A 162 -25.70 -10.65 7.89
C ALA A 162 -25.95 -9.36 7.09
N VAL A 163 -26.66 -9.48 5.96
CA VAL A 163 -27.06 -8.32 5.15
C VAL A 163 -27.85 -7.29 5.98
N SER A 164 -28.72 -7.78 6.88
CA SER A 164 -29.51 -6.97 7.81
C SER A 164 -28.71 -6.30 8.94
N ASP A 165 -27.41 -6.60 9.08
CA ASP A 165 -26.53 -5.96 10.07
C ASP A 165 -25.72 -4.80 9.47
N ILE A 166 -25.79 -4.61 8.15
CA ILE A 166 -24.89 -3.73 7.40
C ILE A 166 -25.58 -2.41 7.04
N THR A 167 -24.95 -1.30 7.42
CA THR A 167 -25.28 0.04 6.93
C THR A 167 -24.40 0.37 5.72
N LEU A 168 -24.99 0.85 4.63
CA LEU A 168 -24.26 1.35 3.46
C LEU A 168 -24.19 2.87 3.42
N ASN A 169 -23.08 3.41 2.91
CA ASN A 169 -22.96 4.83 2.54
C ASN A 169 -23.09 4.93 1.03
N TYR A 170 -24.22 5.44 0.56
CA TYR A 170 -24.55 5.54 -0.86
C TYR A 170 -25.23 6.89 -1.09
N GLY A 171 -24.81 7.62 -2.12
CA GLY A 171 -25.46 8.88 -2.44
C GLY A 171 -25.01 9.54 -3.74
N PRO A 172 -25.70 10.62 -4.14
CA PRO A 172 -26.59 11.43 -3.29
C PRO A 172 -28.01 10.87 -3.04
N ASN A 173 -28.43 9.85 -3.79
CA ASN A 173 -29.80 9.28 -3.74
C ASN A 173 -29.81 7.90 -3.02
N PRO A 174 -29.79 7.84 -1.68
CA PRO A 174 -29.74 6.57 -0.93
C PRO A 174 -30.90 5.61 -1.24
N GLU A 175 -32.07 6.12 -1.62
CA GLU A 175 -33.27 5.36 -1.97
C GLU A 175 -33.13 4.47 -3.21
N GLU A 176 -32.15 4.74 -4.08
CA GLU A 176 -31.85 3.89 -5.25
C GLU A 176 -31.24 2.54 -4.84
N MET A 177 -30.62 2.46 -3.65
CA MET A 177 -29.92 1.26 -3.21
C MET A 177 -30.88 0.23 -2.62
N GLN A 178 -30.96 -0.94 -3.28
CA GLN A 178 -31.77 -2.07 -2.84
C GLN A 178 -30.89 -3.15 -2.16
N GLY A 179 -31.52 -4.03 -1.37
CA GLY A 179 -30.84 -5.25 -0.91
C GLY A 179 -31.04 -5.68 0.54
N GLY A 180 -32.07 -5.20 1.26
CA GLY A 180 -32.37 -5.67 2.63
C GLY A 180 -31.33 -5.29 3.69
N TRP A 181 -30.55 -4.24 3.41
CA TRP A 181 -29.56 -3.66 4.31
C TRP A 181 -30.19 -3.17 5.61
N ALA A 182 -29.39 -3.06 6.68
CA ALA A 182 -29.84 -2.45 7.93
C ALA A 182 -30.30 -1.00 7.71
N GLU A 183 -29.50 -0.26 6.94
CA GLU A 183 -29.72 1.15 6.64
C GLU A 183 -28.91 1.54 5.39
N VAL A 184 -29.41 2.51 4.62
CA VAL A 184 -28.63 3.19 3.57
C VAL A 184 -28.63 4.68 3.90
N VAL A 185 -27.44 5.25 4.06
CA VAL A 185 -27.24 6.65 4.43
C VAL A 185 -26.39 7.38 3.40
N TRP A 186 -26.50 8.70 3.35
CA TRP A 186 -25.56 9.56 2.65
C TRP A 186 -24.72 10.36 3.65
N GLN A 187 -23.45 10.00 3.79
CA GLN A 187 -22.48 10.68 4.66
C GLN A 187 -21.28 11.17 3.83
N PRO A 188 -21.40 12.37 3.21
CA PRO A 188 -20.40 12.86 2.25
C PRO A 188 -19.01 13.15 2.88
N ASP A 189 -18.92 13.30 4.19
CA ASP A 189 -17.64 13.51 4.89
C ASP A 189 -16.84 12.21 5.11
N SER A 190 -17.50 11.07 4.90
CA SER A 190 -16.98 9.75 5.19
C SER A 190 -16.61 8.97 3.92
N LEU A 191 -15.45 8.32 3.93
CA LEU A 191 -14.97 7.50 2.80
C LEU A 191 -15.27 5.99 2.94
N TRP A 192 -16.08 5.61 3.93
CA TRP A 192 -16.52 4.22 4.09
C TRP A 192 -17.70 3.97 3.15
N VAL A 193 -17.81 2.72 2.70
CA VAL A 193 -18.82 2.21 1.75
C VAL A 193 -19.84 1.36 2.50
N ALA A 194 -19.38 0.54 3.42
CA ALA A 194 -20.23 -0.24 4.32
C ALA A 194 -19.66 -0.23 5.73
N ARG A 195 -20.54 -0.32 6.73
CA ARG A 195 -20.16 -0.53 8.13
C ARG A 195 -21.13 -1.47 8.83
N TRP A 196 -20.66 -2.14 9.87
CA TRP A 196 -21.48 -3.00 10.73
C TRP A 196 -20.86 -3.08 12.13
N LYS A 197 -21.66 -3.45 13.12
CA LYS A 197 -21.18 -3.70 14.49
C LYS A 197 -20.69 -5.15 14.60
N ASP A 198 -19.44 -5.34 15.01
CA ASP A 198 -18.89 -6.66 15.33
C ASP A 198 -19.61 -7.22 16.57
N LYS A 199 -20.29 -8.36 16.42
CA LYS A 199 -21.15 -8.94 17.48
C LYS A 199 -20.36 -9.37 18.72
N LEU A 200 -19.09 -9.75 18.56
CA LEU A 200 -18.24 -10.18 19.67
C LEU A 200 -17.68 -8.99 20.46
N THR A 201 -17.11 -8.01 19.76
CA THR A 201 -16.36 -6.90 20.39
C THR A 201 -17.16 -5.60 20.52
N GLY A 202 -18.34 -5.52 19.90
CA GLY A 202 -19.16 -4.31 19.83
C GLY A 202 -18.58 -3.19 18.96
N LYS A 203 -17.39 -3.37 18.38
CA LYS A 203 -16.69 -2.34 17.59
C LYS A 203 -17.23 -2.26 16.17
N LEU A 204 -17.27 -1.05 15.62
CA LEU A 204 -17.65 -0.86 14.22
C LEU A 204 -16.55 -1.35 13.27
N LYS A 205 -16.98 -2.12 12.27
CA LYS A 205 -16.18 -2.56 11.12
C LYS A 205 -16.59 -1.74 9.91
N TYR A 206 -15.66 -1.60 8.97
CA TYR A 206 -15.84 -0.76 7.80
C TYR A 206 -15.21 -1.40 6.57
N ILE A 207 -15.88 -1.22 5.44
CA ILE A 207 -15.29 -1.34 4.12
C ILE A 207 -15.04 0.08 3.61
N TRP A 208 -13.82 0.36 3.16
CA TRP A 208 -13.39 1.67 2.69
C TRP A 208 -13.08 1.64 1.19
N LEU A 209 -13.10 2.81 0.55
CA LEU A 209 -12.45 3.02 -0.76
C LEU A 209 -10.98 2.53 -0.72
N SER A 210 -10.42 2.11 -1.84
CA SER A 210 -9.01 1.70 -1.94
C SER A 210 -8.07 2.86 -1.62
N ASP A 211 -6.86 2.58 -1.11
CA ASP A 211 -5.81 3.58 -0.92
C ASP A 211 -5.33 4.22 -2.25
N THR A 212 -5.75 3.66 -3.39
CA THR A 212 -5.53 4.21 -4.73
C THR A 212 -6.63 5.18 -5.19
N ALA A 213 -7.63 5.45 -4.34
CA ALA A 213 -8.66 6.45 -4.63
C ALA A 213 -8.04 7.86 -4.59
N PRO A 214 -8.29 8.74 -5.58
CA PRO A 214 -7.71 10.09 -5.60
C PRO A 214 -7.89 10.87 -4.29
N ILE A 215 -9.11 10.91 -3.76
CA ILE A 215 -9.39 11.57 -2.47
C ILE A 215 -8.61 10.99 -1.27
N LYS A 216 -8.21 9.71 -1.32
CA LYS A 216 -7.35 9.10 -0.30
C LYS A 216 -5.87 9.42 -0.53
N GLN A 217 -5.46 9.58 -1.78
CA GLN A 217 -4.12 10.00 -2.16
C GLN A 217 -3.86 11.44 -1.74
N GLU A 218 -4.79 12.36 -2.02
CA GLU A 218 -4.75 13.77 -1.55
C GLU A 218 -4.63 13.85 -0.02
N ARG A 219 -5.46 13.10 0.71
CA ARG A 219 -5.36 13.03 2.20
C ARG A 219 -4.03 12.46 2.67
N GLU A 220 -3.41 11.59 1.88
CA GLU A 220 -2.11 11.02 2.19
C GLU A 220 -0.95 11.97 1.88
N GLU A 221 -1.03 12.70 0.78
CA GLU A 221 -0.12 13.81 0.45
C GLU A 221 -0.14 14.85 1.56
N GLN A 222 -1.31 15.35 1.94
CA GLN A 222 -1.47 16.30 3.06
C GLN A 222 -0.89 15.75 4.38
N LYS A 223 -1.04 14.44 4.63
CA LYS A 223 -0.43 13.78 5.80
C LYS A 223 1.10 13.88 5.76
N PHE A 224 1.72 13.76 4.59
CA PHE A 224 3.16 13.94 4.43
C PHE A 224 3.58 15.42 4.47
N ASP A 225 2.77 16.33 3.94
CA ASP A 225 3.01 17.77 4.06
C ASP A 225 3.03 18.23 5.52
N ASN A 226 2.11 17.73 6.33
CA ASN A 226 2.13 17.97 7.78
C ASN A 226 3.44 17.50 8.44
N ALA A 227 4.06 16.43 7.93
CA ALA A 227 5.37 15.96 8.42
C ALA A 227 6.54 16.84 7.93
N LEU A 228 6.40 17.49 6.76
CA LEU A 228 7.33 18.50 6.28
C LEU A 228 7.21 19.79 7.09
N THR A 229 5.99 20.25 7.38
CA THR A 229 5.74 21.39 8.30
C THR A 229 6.34 21.12 9.67
N LEU A 230 6.12 19.92 10.23
CA LEU A 230 6.77 19.52 11.48
C LEU A 230 8.30 19.52 11.33
N ALA A 231 8.86 19.11 10.18
CA ALA A 231 10.30 19.10 9.99
C ALA A 231 10.91 20.52 10.01
N ALA A 232 10.24 21.49 9.41
CA ALA A 232 10.66 22.89 9.42
C ALA A 232 10.63 23.46 10.86
N GLU A 233 9.57 23.15 11.61
CA GLU A 233 9.32 23.71 12.95
C GLU A 233 9.77 22.83 14.12
N ILE A 234 10.44 21.70 13.86
CA ILE A 234 10.79 20.71 14.91
C ILE A 234 11.60 21.32 16.05
N LYS A 235 12.44 22.32 15.75
CA LYS A 235 13.22 23.05 16.76
C LYS A 235 12.31 23.87 17.68
N ALA A 236 11.28 24.52 17.16
CA ALA A 236 10.30 25.27 17.94
C ALA A 236 9.48 24.33 18.83
N VAL A 237 8.98 23.23 18.27
CA VAL A 237 8.24 22.21 19.02
C VAL A 237 9.08 21.63 20.16
N ARG A 238 10.35 21.28 19.91
CA ARG A 238 11.26 20.77 20.95
C ARG A 238 11.57 21.81 22.03
N ARG A 239 11.66 23.10 21.71
CA ARG A 239 11.78 24.16 22.72
C ARG A 239 10.52 24.24 23.59
N HIS A 240 9.34 24.15 22.98
CA HIS A 240 8.07 24.16 23.69
C HIS A 240 7.95 22.95 24.64
N ILE A 241 8.29 21.73 24.18
CA ILE A 241 8.38 20.52 25.02
C ILE A 241 9.33 20.77 26.20
N ARG A 242 10.54 21.27 25.96
CA ARG A 242 11.53 21.55 27.02
C ARG A 242 11.06 22.59 28.04
N LYS A 243 10.28 23.59 27.62
CA LYS A 243 9.65 24.56 28.52
C LYS A 243 8.59 23.87 29.37
N GLY A 244 7.74 23.04 28.76
CA GLY A 244 6.71 22.28 29.46
C GLY A 244 7.28 21.29 30.50
N LEU A 245 8.45 20.69 30.24
CA LEU A 245 9.13 19.79 31.19
C LEU A 245 9.49 20.47 32.53
N ASP A 246 9.67 21.80 32.55
CA ASP A 246 9.97 22.60 33.74
C ASP A 246 8.78 23.47 34.19
N SER A 247 7.57 23.25 33.64
CA SER A 247 6.38 24.01 34.05
C SER A 247 6.10 23.84 35.54
N ASP A 248 5.58 24.87 36.22
CA ASP A 248 5.10 24.75 37.61
C ASP A 248 3.77 23.97 37.68
N ASP A 249 2.99 23.98 36.59
CA ASP A 249 1.78 23.17 36.45
C ASP A 249 2.11 21.68 36.23
N ALA A 250 1.66 20.84 37.15
CA ALA A 250 1.92 19.40 37.13
C ALA A 250 1.36 18.71 35.88
N ARG A 251 0.17 19.14 35.41
CA ARG A 251 -0.47 18.54 34.24
C ARG A 251 0.31 18.86 32.97
N THR A 252 0.74 20.10 32.80
CA THR A 252 1.62 20.52 31.70
C THR A 252 2.93 19.74 31.72
N ARG A 253 3.56 19.54 32.89
CA ARG A 253 4.78 18.70 33.01
C ARG A 253 4.54 17.27 32.54
N GLN A 254 3.43 16.65 32.92
CA GLN A 254 3.07 15.29 32.49
C GLN A 254 2.87 15.22 30.98
N ILE A 255 2.08 16.14 30.40
CA ILE A 255 1.83 16.21 28.95
C ILE A 255 3.14 16.41 28.19
N ALA A 256 4.00 17.33 28.62
CA ALA A 256 5.29 17.57 28.01
C ALA A 256 6.24 16.36 28.13
N THR A 257 6.19 15.64 29.26
CA THR A 257 6.99 14.43 29.47
C THR A 257 6.54 13.29 28.55
N ALA A 258 5.23 13.05 28.41
CA ALA A 258 4.70 12.08 27.45
C ALA A 258 5.05 12.48 26.00
N THR A 259 4.91 13.77 25.65
CA THR A 259 5.27 14.31 24.32
C THR A 259 6.76 14.15 24.02
N TYR A 260 7.62 14.37 25.02
CA TYR A 260 9.06 14.13 24.91
C TYR A 260 9.36 12.66 24.58
N LEU A 261 8.71 11.70 25.24
CA LEU A 261 8.88 10.28 24.94
C LEU A 261 8.41 9.92 23.52
N ILE A 262 7.32 10.52 23.04
CA ILE A 262 6.84 10.34 21.67
C ILE A 262 7.89 10.79 20.65
N ASP A 263 8.48 11.98 20.83
CA ASP A 263 9.54 12.49 19.95
C ASP A 263 10.83 11.66 20.06
N ALA A 264 11.33 11.42 21.28
CA ALA A 264 12.62 10.79 21.51
C ALA A 264 12.66 9.30 21.13
N LEU A 265 11.54 8.58 21.31
CA LEU A 265 11.49 7.13 21.14
C LEU A 265 10.61 6.67 19.97
N CYS A 266 9.96 7.61 19.27
CA CYS A 266 9.02 7.32 18.19
C CYS A 266 7.84 6.44 18.69
N LEU A 267 7.41 6.64 19.94
CA LEU A 267 6.29 5.91 20.53
C LEU A 267 4.97 6.29 19.87
N ARG A 268 4.00 5.36 19.93
CA ARG A 268 2.60 5.72 19.69
C ARG A 268 2.07 6.40 20.94
N VAL A 269 1.12 7.33 20.78
CA VAL A 269 0.55 8.07 21.91
C VAL A 269 -0.03 7.13 22.97
N GLY A 270 -0.83 6.14 22.56
CA GLY A 270 -1.54 5.27 23.50
C GLY A 270 -2.87 5.89 23.92
N ASP A 271 -3.89 5.07 24.01
CA ASP A 271 -5.18 5.40 24.61
C ASP A 271 -5.51 4.28 25.60
N GLU A 272 -6.38 4.56 26.56
CA GLU A 272 -6.84 3.55 27.52
C GLU A 272 -7.56 2.41 26.82
N LYS A 273 -7.51 1.23 27.45
CA LYS A 273 -8.04 -0.01 26.90
C LYS A 273 -9.01 -0.63 27.88
N ASP A 274 -10.06 -1.21 27.32
CA ASP A 274 -11.02 -2.02 28.07
C ASP A 274 -10.38 -3.34 28.55
N SER A 275 -10.95 -3.92 29.60
CA SER A 275 -10.45 -5.17 30.21
C SER A 275 -10.53 -6.39 29.29
N ASP A 276 -11.32 -6.30 28.20
CA ASP A 276 -11.49 -7.35 27.19
C ASP A 276 -10.49 -7.21 26.01
N GLU A 277 -9.55 -6.27 26.09
CA GLU A 277 -8.45 -6.13 25.13
C GLU A 277 -7.15 -6.76 25.61
N ALA A 278 -6.22 -7.01 24.67
CA ALA A 278 -4.85 -7.33 25.02
C ALA A 278 -4.18 -6.14 25.74
N ASP A 279 -3.55 -6.41 26.89
CA ASP A 279 -2.76 -5.45 27.65
C ASP A 279 -1.54 -5.02 26.83
N THR A 280 -1.66 -3.83 26.24
CA THR A 280 -0.61 -3.21 25.44
C THR A 280 -0.63 -1.72 25.64
N VAL A 281 0.53 -1.10 25.74
CA VAL A 281 0.64 0.32 26.12
C VAL A 281 1.27 1.20 25.04
N GLY A 282 1.00 2.49 25.13
CA GLY A 282 1.66 3.57 24.40
C GLY A 282 2.29 4.56 25.38
N ALA A 283 2.74 5.72 24.88
CA ALA A 283 3.44 6.72 25.67
C ALA A 283 2.65 7.22 26.89
N THR A 284 1.35 7.51 26.73
CA THR A 284 0.48 8.02 27.81
C THR A 284 0.00 6.91 28.76
N THR A 285 -0.04 5.66 28.30
CA THR A 285 -0.49 4.51 29.12
C THR A 285 0.66 3.70 29.70
N LEU A 286 1.90 4.22 29.69
CA LEU A 286 3.03 3.59 30.39
C LEU A 286 2.74 3.44 31.88
N ARG A 287 3.35 2.43 32.50
CA ARG A 287 3.21 2.07 33.91
C ARG A 287 4.59 1.94 34.53
N ARG A 288 4.66 1.96 35.86
CA ARG A 288 5.94 1.86 36.58
C ARG A 288 6.75 0.61 36.23
N GLU A 289 6.09 -0.53 36.05
CA GLU A 289 6.71 -1.81 35.70
C GLU A 289 7.41 -1.81 34.33
N HIS A 290 7.06 -0.87 33.44
CA HIS A 290 7.63 -0.78 32.10
C HIS A 290 8.98 -0.08 32.06
N LEU A 291 9.42 0.51 33.17
CA LEU A 291 10.62 1.35 33.26
C LEU A 291 11.62 0.78 34.28
N THR A 292 12.89 0.67 33.88
CA THR A 292 14.02 0.38 34.77
C THR A 292 15.00 1.55 34.74
N PHE A 293 15.21 2.18 35.89
CA PHE A 293 16.16 3.29 36.03
C PHE A 293 17.55 2.73 36.33
N HIS A 294 18.57 3.21 35.61
CA HIS A 294 19.96 2.86 35.85
C HIS A 294 20.74 4.01 36.50
N ASP A 295 21.83 3.66 37.19
CA ASP A 295 22.64 4.61 37.97
C ASP A 295 23.36 5.64 37.08
N ASP A 296 23.65 5.30 35.82
CA ASP A 296 24.29 6.19 34.85
C ASP A 296 23.33 7.25 34.24
N GLY A 297 22.09 7.26 34.72
CA GLY A 297 21.00 8.11 34.27
C GLY A 297 20.29 7.61 33.01
N SER A 298 20.60 6.41 32.52
CA SER A 298 19.84 5.77 31.46
C SER A 298 18.55 5.12 31.97
N LEU A 299 17.60 4.93 31.07
CA LEU A 299 16.28 4.39 31.32
C LEU A 299 15.99 3.30 30.30
N GLU A 300 15.79 2.07 30.77
CA GLU A 300 15.32 0.95 29.98
C GLU A 300 13.79 0.93 29.98
N PHE A 301 13.22 0.77 28.79
CA PHE A 301 11.79 0.61 28.58
C PHE A 301 11.52 -0.78 28.05
N ARG A 302 10.65 -1.54 28.73
CA ARG A 302 10.28 -2.89 28.33
C ARG A 302 8.79 -3.13 28.53
N PHE A 303 8.06 -3.30 27.43
CA PHE A 303 6.60 -3.51 27.47
C PHE A 303 6.07 -4.13 26.16
N LEU A 304 4.78 -4.48 26.13
CA LEU A 304 4.09 -4.90 24.91
C LEU A 304 3.36 -3.69 24.29
N GLY A 305 3.74 -3.31 23.08
CA GLY A 305 3.06 -2.25 22.33
C GLY A 305 1.90 -2.79 21.50
N LYS A 306 1.38 -1.95 20.60
CA LYS A 306 0.33 -2.33 19.63
C LYS A 306 0.62 -3.71 19.01
N ASP A 307 -0.42 -4.54 18.91
CA ASP A 307 -0.36 -5.92 18.40
C ASP A 307 0.44 -6.90 19.28
N SER A 308 0.61 -6.57 20.56
CA SER A 308 1.45 -7.29 21.53
C SER A 308 2.90 -7.45 21.07
N VAL A 309 3.39 -6.49 20.29
CA VAL A 309 4.77 -6.47 19.83
C VAL A 309 5.65 -6.00 20.97
N ALA A 310 6.61 -6.83 21.37
CA ALA A 310 7.60 -6.47 22.37
C ALA A 310 8.35 -5.20 21.97
N TRP A 311 8.43 -4.27 22.92
CA TRP A 311 9.14 -3.01 22.80
C TRP A 311 10.23 -3.00 23.85
N HIS A 312 11.48 -2.86 23.40
CA HIS A 312 12.65 -2.83 24.27
C HIS A 312 13.66 -1.83 23.73
N LYS A 313 13.87 -0.71 24.45
CA LYS A 313 14.88 0.29 24.11
C LYS A 313 15.45 0.94 25.37
N MET A 314 16.70 1.38 25.27
CA MET A 314 17.32 2.26 26.26
C MET A 314 17.28 3.71 25.77
N LEU A 315 17.07 4.64 26.69
CA LEU A 315 17.17 6.08 26.48
C LEU A 315 18.08 6.68 27.53
N LYS A 316 18.93 7.63 27.14
CA LYS A 316 19.54 8.58 28.09
C LYS A 316 18.76 9.89 28.02
N PRO A 317 17.73 10.08 28.86
CA PRO A 317 16.82 11.21 28.75
C PRO A 317 17.48 12.55 29.11
N ASP A 318 16.86 13.64 28.67
CA ASP A 318 17.11 14.97 29.21
C ASP A 318 16.93 14.95 30.74
N LYS A 319 17.78 15.68 31.49
CA LYS A 319 17.76 15.69 32.96
C LYS A 319 16.38 16.08 33.51
N ARG A 320 15.66 16.98 32.84
CA ARG A 320 14.32 17.43 33.22
C ARG A 320 13.30 16.30 33.05
N ALA A 321 13.36 15.60 31.93
CA ALA A 321 12.51 14.44 31.67
C ALA A 321 12.82 13.29 32.64
N LEU A 322 14.10 13.02 32.94
CA LEU A 322 14.49 12.00 33.92
C LEU A 322 13.90 12.28 35.30
N ARG A 323 14.04 13.53 35.78
CA ARG A 323 13.47 13.97 37.05
C ARG A 323 11.95 13.78 37.09
N ASN A 324 11.25 14.21 36.04
CA ASN A 324 9.80 14.04 35.95
C ASN A 324 9.40 12.55 35.95
N LEU A 325 10.10 11.72 35.18
CA LEU A 325 9.81 10.27 35.10
C LEU A 325 10.05 9.57 36.43
N ARG A 326 11.12 9.91 37.17
CA ARG A 326 11.37 9.36 38.52
C ARG A 326 10.27 9.73 39.51
N ALA A 327 9.85 11.00 39.49
CA ALA A 327 8.77 11.48 40.33
C ALA A 327 7.44 10.77 40.01
N LEU A 328 7.07 10.66 38.74
CA LEU A 328 5.85 9.96 38.30
C LEU A 328 5.89 8.46 38.59
N ALA A 329 7.08 7.85 38.54
CA ALA A 329 7.31 6.46 38.86
C ALA A 329 7.35 6.17 40.37
N GLY A 330 7.24 7.19 41.23
CA GLY A 330 7.43 7.06 42.68
C GLY A 330 8.83 6.54 43.06
N ALA A 331 9.82 6.66 42.16
CA ALA A 331 11.15 6.08 42.34
C ALA A 331 11.96 6.77 43.45
N ASP A 332 11.57 8.00 43.82
CA ASP A 332 12.20 8.79 44.88
C ASP A 332 11.39 8.77 46.20
N GLY A 333 10.31 7.98 46.29
CA GLY A 333 9.44 7.85 47.48
C GLY A 333 9.64 6.56 48.29
N ALA A 334 9.29 6.58 49.58
CA ALA A 334 9.49 5.47 50.53
C ALA A 334 8.44 4.33 50.47
N GLY A 335 7.62 4.27 49.42
CA GLY A 335 6.60 3.24 49.24
C GLY A 335 6.77 2.54 47.91
N ALA A 336 6.60 1.21 47.89
CA ALA A 336 6.48 0.47 46.64
C ALA A 336 5.20 0.94 45.93
N ALA A 337 5.34 1.82 44.93
CA ALA A 337 4.24 2.15 44.05
C ALA A 337 3.71 0.85 43.44
N ASP A 338 2.39 0.68 43.41
CA ASP A 338 1.76 -0.42 42.68
C ASP A 338 2.25 -0.36 41.23
N GLY A 339 2.97 -1.41 40.81
CA GLY A 339 3.60 -1.49 39.50
C GLY A 339 2.60 -1.36 38.34
N SER A 340 1.31 -1.60 38.62
CA SER A 340 0.20 -1.50 37.68
C SER A 340 -0.34 -0.07 37.49
N GLN A 341 0.11 0.90 38.28
CA GLN A 341 -0.34 2.29 38.13
C GLN A 341 0.26 2.95 36.89
N GLN A 342 -0.59 3.63 36.12
CA GLN A 342 -0.15 4.43 34.98
C GLN A 342 0.69 5.64 35.43
N LEU A 343 1.71 5.97 34.64
CA LEU A 343 2.55 7.15 34.85
C LEU A 343 1.82 8.46 34.53
N PHE A 344 0.78 8.41 33.67
CA PHE A 344 0.06 9.58 33.20
C PHE A 344 -1.48 9.38 33.22
N PRO A 345 -2.09 9.12 34.40
CA PRO A 345 -3.50 8.72 34.51
C PRO A 345 -4.49 9.75 33.93
N ASP A 346 -4.15 11.05 33.96
CA ASP A 346 -5.02 12.13 33.48
C ASP A 346 -4.60 12.68 32.09
N VAL A 347 -3.71 11.99 31.38
CA VAL A 347 -3.19 12.44 30.07
C VAL A 347 -3.72 11.57 28.95
N THR A 348 -4.58 12.16 28.12
CA THR A 348 -5.11 11.52 26.91
C THR A 348 -4.37 11.97 25.67
N SER A 349 -4.61 11.28 24.55
CA SER A 349 -4.12 11.72 23.24
C SER A 349 -4.63 13.10 22.83
N GLY A 350 -5.84 13.49 23.26
CA GLY A 350 -6.41 14.82 23.07
C GLY A 350 -5.57 15.92 23.75
N HIS A 351 -5.12 15.69 24.99
CA HIS A 351 -4.26 16.63 25.71
C HIS A 351 -2.91 16.83 25.00
N VAL A 352 -2.28 15.73 24.56
CA VAL A 352 -1.02 15.79 23.80
C VAL A 352 -1.18 16.55 22.50
N ASN A 353 -2.26 16.30 21.74
CA ASN A 353 -2.50 16.99 20.47
C ASN A 353 -2.81 18.48 20.67
N THR A 354 -3.50 18.84 21.76
CA THR A 354 -3.78 20.25 22.10
C THR A 354 -2.49 20.99 22.41
N PHE A 355 -1.62 20.42 23.26
CA PHE A 355 -0.30 20.98 23.58
C PHE A 355 0.58 21.16 22.34
N LEU A 356 0.57 20.20 21.41
CA LEU A 356 1.27 20.32 20.12
C LEU A 356 0.67 21.40 19.21
N SER A 357 -0.66 21.56 19.25
CA SER A 357 -1.38 22.54 18.42
C SER A 357 -1.13 23.99 18.82
N GLU A 358 -0.65 24.24 20.04
CA GLU A 358 -0.20 25.57 20.48
C GLU A 358 1.00 26.09 19.68
N VAL A 359 1.80 25.18 19.08
CA VAL A 359 2.96 25.54 18.26
C VAL A 359 2.63 25.46 16.77
N ILE A 360 1.97 24.39 16.35
CA ILE A 360 1.58 24.17 14.95
C ILE A 360 0.11 23.76 14.93
N PRO A 361 -0.82 24.63 14.49
CA PRO A 361 -2.25 24.32 14.47
C PRO A 361 -2.54 22.98 13.76
N GLY A 362 -3.29 22.10 14.44
CA GLY A 362 -3.66 20.78 13.91
C GLY A 362 -2.56 19.70 13.97
N LEU A 363 -1.39 20.01 14.54
CA LEU A 363 -0.34 19.02 14.77
C LEU A 363 -0.81 17.96 15.77
N SER A 364 -0.51 16.71 15.46
CA SER A 364 -0.84 15.57 16.32
C SER A 364 0.36 14.66 16.54
N ALA A 365 0.34 13.90 17.63
CA ALA A 365 1.41 12.99 18.02
C ALA A 365 1.79 11.98 16.92
N LYS A 366 0.81 11.56 16.10
CA LYS A 366 1.04 10.60 15.00
C LYS A 366 2.01 11.13 13.94
N VAL A 367 2.12 12.45 13.77
CA VAL A 367 2.97 13.09 12.74
C VAL A 367 4.46 12.86 13.04
N PHE A 368 4.86 12.78 14.31
CA PHE A 368 6.25 12.51 14.72
C PHE A 368 6.78 11.20 14.15
N ARG A 369 5.96 10.13 14.14
CA ARG A 369 6.39 8.82 13.59
C ARG A 369 6.68 8.91 12.10
N THR A 370 5.82 9.62 11.35
CA THR A 370 6.01 9.85 9.90
C THR A 370 7.25 10.71 9.63
N HIS A 371 7.41 11.79 10.40
CA HIS A 371 8.57 12.67 10.32
C HIS A 371 9.88 11.88 10.56
N HIS A 372 9.99 11.18 11.68
CA HIS A 372 11.20 10.43 12.05
C HIS A 372 11.52 9.30 11.09
N ALA A 373 10.51 8.54 10.63
CA ALA A 373 10.71 7.51 9.62
C ALA A 373 11.22 8.08 8.29
N THR A 374 10.66 9.21 7.86
CA THR A 374 11.09 9.91 6.63
C THR A 374 12.51 10.46 6.76
N GLN A 375 12.87 11.03 7.91
CA GLN A 375 14.25 11.48 8.17
C GLN A 375 15.25 10.33 8.20
N ALA A 376 14.91 9.19 8.82
CA ALA A 376 15.77 8.01 8.83
C ALA A 376 16.05 7.49 7.42
N VAL A 377 15.02 7.48 6.55
CA VAL A 377 15.18 7.12 5.13
C VAL A 377 16.11 8.10 4.43
N ARG A 378 15.84 9.40 4.54
CA ARG A 378 16.67 10.45 3.93
C ARG A 378 18.15 10.30 4.30
N GLN A 379 18.45 10.21 5.60
CA GLN A 379 19.81 10.05 6.10
C GLN A 379 20.45 8.73 5.62
N SER A 380 19.69 7.64 5.55
CA SER A 380 20.21 6.36 5.06
C SER A 380 20.51 6.40 3.56
N LEU A 381 19.72 7.12 2.76
CA LEU A 381 19.95 7.31 1.33
C LEU A 381 21.18 8.19 1.10
N GLU A 382 21.31 9.30 1.81
CA GLU A 382 22.49 10.19 1.77
C GLU A 382 23.77 9.44 2.15
N LYS A 383 23.75 8.69 3.26
CA LYS A 383 24.90 7.88 3.72
C LYS A 383 25.26 6.72 2.80
N SER A 384 24.38 6.33 1.88
CA SER A 384 24.65 5.20 0.98
C SER A 384 25.77 5.50 -0.02
N GLY A 385 25.99 6.78 -0.36
CA GLY A 385 27.01 7.21 -1.32
C GLY A 385 26.80 6.72 -2.76
N VAL A 386 25.64 6.13 -3.08
CA VAL A 386 25.34 5.63 -4.42
C VAL A 386 25.13 6.79 -5.39
N THR A 387 25.67 6.65 -6.59
CA THR A 387 25.70 7.67 -7.65
C THR A 387 25.09 7.14 -8.95
N LYS A 388 24.95 8.01 -9.96
CA LYS A 388 24.38 7.65 -11.27
C LYS A 388 25.09 6.47 -11.96
N PRO A 389 26.43 6.38 -11.98
CA PRO A 389 27.16 5.26 -12.60
C PRO A 389 26.99 3.91 -11.90
N ASP A 390 26.53 3.88 -10.65
CA ASP A 390 26.35 2.63 -9.93
C ASP A 390 25.24 1.77 -10.54
N PRO A 391 25.35 0.44 -10.46
CA PRO A 391 24.34 -0.46 -11.02
C PRO A 391 23.03 -0.41 -10.22
N ASP A 392 21.90 -0.64 -10.90
CA ASP A 392 20.56 -0.58 -10.28
C ASP A 392 20.39 -1.44 -9.03
N TYR A 393 21.10 -2.56 -8.92
CA TYR A 393 21.02 -3.39 -7.72
C TYR A 393 21.61 -2.71 -6.48
N ALA A 394 22.61 -1.82 -6.64
CA ALA A 394 23.19 -1.03 -5.57
C ALA A 394 22.21 0.07 -5.12
N LYS A 395 21.54 0.72 -6.07
CA LYS A 395 20.46 1.68 -5.81
C LYS A 395 19.27 1.01 -5.10
N TRP A 396 18.82 -0.14 -5.61
CA TRP A 396 17.80 -0.97 -4.95
C TRP A 396 18.20 -1.38 -3.51
N ARG A 397 19.48 -1.71 -3.30
CA ARG A 397 20.02 -2.05 -1.98
C ARG A 397 19.96 -0.85 -1.04
N ALA A 398 20.41 0.33 -1.49
CA ALA A 398 20.34 1.56 -0.71
C ALA A 398 18.89 1.89 -0.31
N ALA A 399 17.95 1.82 -1.26
CA ALA A 399 16.53 2.03 -0.98
C ALA A 399 15.97 1.02 0.03
N SER A 400 16.38 -0.24 -0.06
CA SER A 400 15.98 -1.31 0.85
C SER A 400 16.51 -1.13 2.28
N LEU A 401 17.77 -0.70 2.42
CA LEU A 401 18.37 -0.40 3.72
C LEU A 401 17.72 0.83 4.37
N ALA A 402 17.39 1.85 3.57
CA ALA A 402 16.70 3.03 4.07
C ALA A 402 15.30 2.69 4.64
N ASN A 403 14.55 1.84 3.97
CA ASN A 403 13.27 1.36 4.49
C ASN A 403 13.43 0.49 5.76
N LEU A 404 14.49 -0.35 5.81
CA LEU A 404 14.81 -1.13 6.99
C LEU A 404 15.09 -0.22 8.20
N ALA A 405 15.88 0.84 8.03
CA ALA A 405 16.16 1.82 9.07
C ALA A 405 14.87 2.45 9.64
N ALA A 406 13.91 2.80 8.78
CA ALA A 406 12.61 3.28 9.23
C ALA A 406 11.79 2.20 9.97
N ALA A 407 11.83 0.94 9.52
CA ALA A 407 11.14 -0.17 10.18
C ALA A 407 11.71 -0.44 11.58
N GLU A 408 13.03 -0.40 11.73
CA GLU A 408 13.75 -0.54 13.00
C GLU A 408 13.41 0.60 13.96
N LEU A 409 13.49 1.84 13.50
CA LEU A 409 13.13 3.02 14.28
C LEU A 409 11.70 2.91 14.83
N CYS A 410 10.76 2.52 13.97
CA CYS A 410 9.35 2.41 14.28
C CYS A 410 8.95 1.14 15.07
N ASN A 411 9.90 0.25 15.37
CA ASN A 411 9.68 -1.07 15.98
C ASN A 411 8.68 -1.95 15.21
N HIS A 412 8.75 -1.95 13.87
CA HIS A 412 7.90 -2.78 13.03
C HIS A 412 8.48 -4.18 12.89
N THR A 413 8.15 -5.09 13.80
CA THR A 413 8.66 -6.46 13.78
C THR A 413 7.68 -7.45 13.14
N LYS A 414 8.17 -8.65 12.85
CA LYS A 414 7.37 -9.82 12.45
C LYS A 414 8.00 -11.10 12.98
N GLN A 415 7.18 -12.13 13.12
CA GLN A 415 7.66 -13.47 13.47
C GLN A 415 8.58 -14.03 12.36
N VAL A 416 9.64 -14.70 12.79
CA VAL A 416 10.59 -15.33 11.87
C VAL A 416 9.95 -16.57 11.27
N SER A 417 10.01 -16.71 9.95
CA SER A 417 9.55 -17.93 9.28
C SER A 417 10.46 -19.11 9.63
N GLY A 418 9.89 -20.26 10.02
CA GLY A 418 10.64 -21.50 10.28
C GLY A 418 11.47 -22.01 9.10
N SER A 419 11.23 -21.53 7.87
CA SER A 419 11.92 -21.94 6.65
C SER A 419 13.18 -21.11 6.29
N TRP A 420 13.69 -20.29 7.20
CA TRP A 420 14.82 -19.40 6.92
C TRP A 420 16.09 -20.15 6.47
N GLN A 421 16.40 -21.28 7.11
CA GLN A 421 17.58 -22.10 6.78
C GLN A 421 17.57 -22.55 5.31
N ASN A 422 16.41 -23.02 4.82
CA ASN A 422 16.22 -23.39 3.43
C ASN A 422 16.37 -22.20 2.48
N THR A 423 15.89 -21.03 2.89
CA THR A 423 16.03 -19.79 2.11
C THR A 423 17.50 -19.35 2.02
N ALA A 424 18.25 -19.37 3.13
CA ALA A 424 19.66 -19.04 3.16
C ALA A 424 20.49 -19.97 2.26
N LYS A 425 20.29 -21.29 2.36
CA LYS A 425 20.98 -22.28 1.52
C LYS A 425 20.72 -22.04 0.02
N ARG A 426 19.50 -21.67 -0.36
CA ARG A 426 19.17 -21.33 -1.76
C ARG A 426 19.93 -20.09 -2.24
N TYR A 427 20.10 -19.06 -1.41
CA TYR A 427 20.90 -17.90 -1.76
C TYR A 427 22.38 -18.24 -1.90
N GLU A 428 22.94 -19.02 -0.98
CA GLU A 428 24.34 -19.47 -1.02
C GLU A 428 24.64 -20.23 -2.31
N GLN A 429 23.76 -21.15 -2.71
CA GLN A 429 23.86 -21.87 -3.98
C GLN A 429 23.81 -20.93 -5.20
N ARG A 430 22.90 -19.94 -5.20
CA ARG A 430 22.81 -18.94 -6.27
C ARG A 430 24.07 -18.06 -6.35
N ILE A 431 24.65 -17.70 -5.20
CA ILE A 431 25.90 -16.94 -5.11
C ILE A 431 27.06 -17.76 -5.66
N ALA A 432 27.17 -19.05 -5.30
CA ALA A 432 28.20 -19.95 -5.81
C ALA A 432 28.15 -20.05 -7.35
N ARG A 433 26.97 -20.34 -7.91
CA ARG A 433 26.75 -20.36 -9.37
C ARG A 433 27.05 -19.01 -10.03
N GLY A 434 26.74 -17.91 -9.36
CA GLY A 434 27.07 -16.56 -9.82
C GLY A 434 28.58 -16.32 -9.88
N LYS A 435 29.34 -16.75 -8.86
CA LYS A 435 30.81 -16.67 -8.85
C LYS A 435 31.43 -17.45 -10.01
N GLU A 436 30.96 -18.68 -10.26
CA GLU A 436 31.42 -19.48 -11.40
C GLU A 436 31.15 -18.79 -12.75
N ARG A 437 29.97 -18.18 -12.92
CA ARG A 437 29.64 -17.41 -14.13
C ARG A 437 30.56 -16.21 -14.33
N VAL A 438 30.88 -15.48 -13.26
CA VAL A 438 31.83 -14.35 -13.30
C VAL A 438 33.21 -14.84 -13.68
N ALA A 439 33.70 -15.90 -13.04
CA ALA A 439 35.02 -16.47 -13.33
C ALA A 439 35.14 -16.90 -14.80
N ARG A 440 34.14 -17.60 -15.35
CA ARG A 440 34.11 -17.98 -16.78
C ARG A 440 34.12 -16.77 -17.71
N ALA A 441 33.37 -15.73 -17.39
CA ALA A 441 33.33 -14.52 -18.22
C ALA A 441 34.66 -13.76 -18.17
N GLN A 442 35.29 -13.65 -16.99
CA GLN A 442 36.61 -13.04 -16.83
C GLN A 442 37.71 -13.83 -17.54
N ALA A 443 37.69 -15.16 -17.48
CA ALA A 443 38.61 -16.02 -18.23
C ALA A 443 38.50 -15.78 -19.75
N ARG A 444 37.27 -15.62 -20.27
CA ARG A 444 37.05 -15.28 -21.68
C ARG A 444 37.61 -13.91 -22.05
N VAL A 445 37.50 -12.91 -21.16
CA VAL A 445 38.12 -11.59 -21.38
C VAL A 445 39.64 -11.71 -21.46
N ALA A 446 40.25 -12.44 -20.53
CA ALA A 446 41.69 -12.68 -20.52
C ALA A 446 42.16 -13.37 -21.81
N GLU A 447 41.44 -14.42 -22.23
CA GLU A 447 41.72 -15.15 -23.48
C GLU A 447 41.63 -14.22 -24.72
N GLN A 448 40.61 -13.36 -24.82
CA GLN A 448 40.51 -12.43 -25.95
C GLN A 448 41.63 -11.38 -25.94
N ARG A 449 42.06 -10.92 -24.76
CA ARG A 449 43.19 -9.99 -24.63
C ARG A 449 44.51 -10.65 -25.05
N GLU A 450 44.74 -11.89 -24.63
CA GLU A 450 45.91 -12.67 -25.06
C GLU A 450 45.94 -12.87 -26.58
N ARG A 451 44.80 -13.25 -27.18
CA ARG A 451 44.66 -13.37 -28.64
C ARG A 451 44.94 -12.06 -29.37
N LEU A 452 44.57 -10.91 -28.80
CA LEU A 452 44.88 -9.60 -29.37
C LEU A 452 46.40 -9.34 -29.33
N THR A 453 47.06 -9.63 -28.21
CA THR A 453 48.53 -9.49 -28.09
C THR A 453 49.24 -10.35 -29.12
N THR A 454 48.85 -11.62 -29.28
CA THR A 454 49.43 -12.51 -30.30
C THR A 454 49.19 -11.99 -31.72
N LEU A 455 47.99 -11.46 -31.99
CA LEU A 455 47.65 -10.88 -33.29
C LEU A 455 48.47 -9.60 -33.60
N GLN A 456 48.77 -8.78 -32.59
CA GLN A 456 49.62 -7.60 -32.74
C GLN A 456 51.08 -7.98 -33.00
N ALA A 457 51.59 -9.01 -32.33
CA ALA A 457 52.92 -9.56 -32.60
C ALA A 457 53.00 -10.14 -34.03
N GLU A 458 51.98 -10.89 -34.47
CA GLU A 458 51.88 -11.41 -35.85
C GLU A 458 51.87 -10.26 -36.87
N ALA A 459 51.15 -9.18 -36.59
CA ALA A 459 51.10 -8.01 -37.46
C ALA A 459 52.48 -7.36 -37.66
N SER A 460 53.25 -7.18 -36.56
CA SER A 460 54.59 -6.59 -36.59
C SER A 460 55.55 -7.45 -37.41
N ALA A 461 55.62 -8.74 -37.13
CA ALA A 461 56.51 -9.67 -37.83
C ALA A 461 56.21 -9.71 -39.34
N ARG A 462 54.92 -9.78 -39.73
CA ARG A 462 54.52 -9.78 -41.14
C ARG A 462 54.79 -8.47 -41.87
N GLN A 463 54.82 -7.36 -41.15
CA GLN A 463 55.18 -6.06 -41.70
C GLN A 463 56.69 -5.96 -41.93
N GLU A 464 57.52 -6.49 -41.02
CA GLU A 464 58.98 -6.58 -41.17
C GLU A 464 59.41 -7.52 -42.31
N GLU A 465 58.69 -8.64 -42.51
CA GLU A 465 58.90 -9.59 -43.61
C GLU A 465 58.51 -9.04 -45.00
N ALA A 466 57.87 -7.86 -45.08
CA ALA A 466 57.37 -7.35 -46.34
C ALA A 466 58.50 -6.82 -47.24
N GLY A 467 58.75 -7.48 -48.37
CA GLY A 467 59.82 -7.13 -49.31
C GLY A 467 59.64 -5.83 -50.10
N SER A 468 58.54 -5.08 -49.89
CA SER A 468 58.33 -3.76 -50.49
C SER A 468 57.41 -2.89 -49.63
N LEU A 469 57.50 -1.56 -49.81
CA LEU A 469 56.68 -0.60 -49.08
C LEU A 469 55.17 -0.81 -49.33
N GLU A 470 54.80 -1.13 -50.57
CA GLU A 470 53.41 -1.38 -50.96
C GLU A 470 52.87 -2.69 -50.35
N ALA A 471 53.71 -3.73 -50.23
CA ALA A 471 53.35 -4.97 -49.55
C ALA A 471 53.16 -4.74 -48.04
N ALA A 472 54.03 -3.96 -47.40
CA ALA A 472 53.90 -3.59 -45.99
C ALA A 472 52.60 -2.83 -45.72
N GLN A 473 52.23 -1.87 -46.58
CA GLN A 473 50.96 -1.14 -46.49
C GLN A 473 49.73 -2.06 -46.58
N LYS A 474 49.74 -3.06 -47.48
CA LYS A 474 48.66 -4.06 -47.58
C LYS A 474 48.56 -4.95 -46.33
N VAL A 475 49.69 -5.32 -45.73
CA VAL A 475 49.72 -6.06 -44.45
C VAL A 475 49.10 -5.22 -43.33
N VAL A 476 49.55 -3.98 -43.17
CA VAL A 476 49.01 -3.05 -42.16
C VAL A 476 47.49 -2.90 -42.33
N ALA A 477 47.01 -2.61 -43.54
CA ALA A 477 45.58 -2.45 -43.80
C ALA A 477 44.75 -3.70 -43.42
N ARG A 478 45.28 -4.91 -43.67
CA ARG A 478 44.62 -6.17 -43.30
C ARG A 478 44.60 -6.39 -41.78
N TYR A 479 45.72 -6.18 -41.11
CA TYR A 479 45.83 -6.40 -39.66
C TYR A 479 45.10 -5.35 -38.85
N THR A 480 45.04 -4.09 -39.31
CA THR A 480 44.21 -3.05 -38.69
C THR A 480 42.74 -3.50 -38.58
N LYS A 481 42.18 -4.08 -39.65
CA LYS A 481 40.81 -4.63 -39.63
C LYS A 481 40.66 -5.81 -38.65
N ARG A 482 41.64 -6.72 -38.60
CA ARG A 482 41.63 -7.88 -37.68
C ARG A 482 41.75 -7.44 -36.21
N ILE A 483 42.62 -6.47 -35.92
CA ILE A 483 42.83 -5.89 -34.59
C ILE A 483 41.56 -5.18 -34.12
N ALA A 484 40.94 -4.35 -34.96
CA ALA A 484 39.67 -3.71 -34.64
C ALA A 484 38.57 -4.73 -34.32
N ALA A 485 38.48 -5.83 -35.08
CA ALA A 485 37.54 -6.92 -34.79
C ALA A 485 37.85 -7.63 -33.47
N ALA A 486 39.12 -7.83 -33.12
CA ALA A 486 39.54 -8.40 -31.85
C ALA A 486 39.23 -7.47 -30.66
N GLN A 487 39.48 -6.17 -30.80
CA GLN A 487 39.10 -5.16 -29.81
C GLN A 487 37.58 -5.16 -29.55
N LYS A 488 36.75 -5.22 -30.59
CA LYS A 488 35.30 -5.35 -30.45
C LYS A 488 34.86 -6.63 -29.72
N ARG A 489 35.59 -7.75 -29.91
CA ARG A 489 35.33 -9.00 -29.18
C ARG A 489 35.69 -8.87 -27.70
N ILE A 490 36.76 -8.17 -27.37
CA ILE A 490 37.15 -7.86 -25.98
C ILE A 490 36.06 -7.01 -25.33
N GLU A 491 35.64 -5.91 -25.96
CA GLU A 491 34.56 -5.05 -25.45
C GLU A 491 33.27 -5.84 -25.19
N THR A 492 32.88 -6.73 -26.12
CA THR A 492 31.73 -7.61 -25.95
C THR A 492 31.91 -8.57 -24.76
N ALA A 493 33.10 -9.14 -24.60
CA ALA A 493 33.42 -10.04 -23.49
C ALA A 493 33.44 -9.31 -22.14
N GLU A 494 33.99 -8.10 -22.09
CA GLU A 494 34.01 -7.22 -20.91
C GLU A 494 32.60 -6.83 -20.49
N GLY A 495 31.75 -6.42 -21.44
CA GLY A 495 30.34 -6.16 -21.18
C GLY A 495 29.60 -7.41 -20.66
N SER A 496 29.94 -8.61 -21.14
CA SER A 496 29.40 -9.85 -20.59
C SER A 496 29.91 -10.16 -19.18
N ALA A 497 31.17 -9.86 -18.88
CA ALA A 497 31.75 -10.03 -17.55
C ALA A 497 31.11 -9.06 -16.55
N GLN A 498 30.92 -7.80 -16.94
CA GLN A 498 30.22 -6.80 -16.13
C GLN A 498 28.78 -7.24 -15.82
N ARG A 499 28.00 -7.67 -16.82
CA ARG A 499 26.64 -8.20 -16.58
C ARG A 499 26.62 -9.40 -15.64
N ALA A 500 27.63 -10.27 -15.70
CA ALA A 500 27.75 -11.41 -14.78
C ALA A 500 28.06 -10.94 -13.34
N GLN A 501 28.93 -9.94 -13.20
CA GLN A 501 29.25 -9.31 -11.90
C GLN A 501 28.02 -8.62 -11.31
N ASP A 502 27.28 -7.85 -12.10
CA ASP A 502 26.07 -7.16 -11.65
C ASP A 502 24.98 -8.15 -11.23
N ALA A 503 24.82 -9.25 -11.98
CA ALA A 503 23.90 -10.32 -11.61
C ALA A 503 24.29 -10.97 -10.27
N LEU A 504 25.59 -11.18 -10.01
CA LEU A 504 26.09 -11.69 -8.73
C LEU A 504 25.87 -10.66 -7.61
N GLY A 505 26.19 -9.39 -7.86
CA GLY A 505 25.96 -8.27 -6.94
C GLY A 505 24.49 -8.17 -6.52
N LYS A 506 23.57 -8.30 -7.48
CA LYS A 506 22.12 -8.34 -7.23
C LYS A 506 21.73 -9.49 -6.30
N VAL A 507 22.23 -10.70 -6.52
CA VAL A 507 21.92 -11.85 -5.63
C VAL A 507 22.47 -11.62 -4.22
N ARG A 508 23.68 -11.06 -4.09
CA ARG A 508 24.29 -10.72 -2.80
C ARG A 508 23.46 -9.66 -2.04
N ALA A 509 23.08 -8.58 -2.72
CA ALA A 509 22.22 -7.55 -2.16
C ALA A 509 20.87 -8.13 -1.70
N GLN A 510 20.23 -8.96 -2.53
CA GLN A 510 18.98 -9.64 -2.15
C GLN A 510 19.14 -10.52 -0.91
N PHE A 511 20.24 -11.26 -0.80
CA PHE A 511 20.50 -12.13 0.34
C PHE A 511 20.75 -11.32 1.62
N GLU A 512 21.54 -10.26 1.54
CA GLU A 512 21.78 -9.34 2.64
C GLU A 512 20.47 -8.74 3.17
N ILE A 513 19.66 -8.15 2.29
CA ILE A 513 18.37 -7.58 2.66
C ILE A 513 17.43 -8.64 3.24
N ALA A 514 17.38 -9.85 2.66
CA ALA A 514 16.59 -10.96 3.17
C ALA A 514 17.02 -11.37 4.60
N ARG A 515 18.32 -11.37 4.88
CA ARG A 515 18.90 -11.70 6.18
C ARG A 515 18.59 -10.63 7.22
N GLN A 516 18.78 -9.35 6.89
CA GLN A 516 18.55 -8.26 7.81
C GLN A 516 17.05 -8.07 8.10
N LYS A 517 16.17 -8.14 7.10
CA LYS A 517 14.72 -7.97 7.28
C LYS A 517 14.01 -9.16 7.93
N ARG A 518 14.73 -10.18 8.40
CA ARG A 518 14.15 -11.45 8.86
C ARG A 518 13.11 -11.26 9.97
N THR A 519 13.42 -10.37 10.91
CA THR A 519 12.58 -10.02 12.07
C THR A 519 11.81 -8.71 11.86
N TRP A 520 12.00 -8.02 10.74
CA TRP A 520 11.45 -6.68 10.49
C TRP A 520 10.37 -6.68 9.40
N ASN A 521 9.27 -6.00 9.67
CA ASN A 521 8.18 -5.75 8.73
C ASN A 521 8.38 -4.40 8.03
N THR A 522 9.09 -4.46 6.89
CA THR A 522 9.39 -3.30 6.04
C THR A 522 8.20 -2.85 5.18
N SER A 523 7.12 -3.61 5.12
CA SER A 523 5.94 -3.25 4.33
C SER A 523 5.12 -2.15 5.01
N THR A 524 5.02 -2.22 6.35
CA THR A 524 4.27 -1.23 7.14
C THR A 524 4.91 0.16 7.10
N SER A 525 6.25 0.24 7.22
CA SER A 525 6.98 1.51 7.08
C SER A 525 6.80 2.09 5.68
N LEU A 526 7.06 1.28 4.65
CA LEU A 526 6.99 1.69 3.24
C LEU A 526 5.62 2.18 2.79
N LYS A 527 4.54 1.54 3.28
CA LYS A 527 3.18 1.88 2.88
C LYS A 527 2.67 3.18 3.52
N SER A 528 3.11 3.53 4.72
CA SER A 528 2.34 4.47 5.56
C SER A 528 3.13 5.56 6.27
N TYR A 529 4.44 5.38 6.50
CA TYR A 529 5.23 6.27 7.38
C TYR A 529 6.34 7.03 6.65
N ILE A 530 6.67 6.64 5.42
CA ILE A 530 7.75 7.26 4.65
C ILE A 530 7.13 8.09 3.54
N ASP A 531 7.50 9.37 3.45
CA ASP A 531 7.13 10.24 2.32
C ASP A 531 7.77 9.72 1.02
N PRO A 532 6.97 9.27 0.03
CA PRO A 532 7.49 8.70 -1.22
C PRO A 532 8.25 9.71 -2.08
N ARG A 533 8.04 11.04 -1.92
CA ARG A 533 8.79 12.08 -2.64
C ARG A 533 10.29 12.05 -2.32
N ILE A 534 10.67 11.61 -1.11
CA ILE A 534 12.08 11.43 -0.73
C ILE A 534 12.74 10.36 -1.56
N TYR A 535 12.03 9.26 -1.81
CA TYR A 535 12.51 8.19 -2.68
C TYR A 535 12.56 8.64 -4.14
N HIS A 536 11.54 9.37 -4.60
CA HIS A 536 11.47 9.87 -5.97
C HIS A 536 12.66 10.79 -6.29
N ARG A 537 12.84 11.89 -5.53
CA ARG A 537 13.91 12.86 -5.74
C ARG A 537 15.30 12.25 -5.61
N TRP A 538 15.51 11.36 -4.63
CA TRP A 538 16.78 10.62 -4.53
C TRP A 538 17.00 9.75 -5.77
N GLY A 539 15.96 9.05 -6.23
CA GLY A 539 15.98 8.23 -7.44
C GLY A 539 16.40 9.01 -8.67
N GLU A 540 15.81 10.18 -8.90
CA GLU A 540 16.17 11.07 -10.01
C GLU A 540 17.63 11.51 -9.95
N ALA A 541 18.10 11.93 -8.78
CA ALA A 541 19.49 12.33 -8.56
C ALA A 541 20.50 11.22 -8.90
N VAL A 542 20.13 9.95 -8.68
CA VAL A 542 20.97 8.79 -9.02
C VAL A 542 20.57 8.09 -10.32
N GLY A 543 19.65 8.65 -11.11
CA GLY A 543 19.16 8.03 -12.35
C GLY A 543 18.55 6.64 -12.14
N TYR A 544 17.62 6.51 -11.19
CA TYR A 544 16.89 5.28 -10.88
C TYR A 544 15.44 5.60 -10.55
N ASP A 545 14.52 5.11 -11.38
CA ASP A 545 13.08 5.27 -11.16
C ASP A 545 12.61 4.39 -10.00
N VAL A 546 12.67 4.92 -8.78
CA VAL A 546 12.26 4.21 -7.57
C VAL A 546 10.77 3.84 -7.61
N LEU A 547 9.92 4.70 -8.19
CA LEU A 547 8.49 4.46 -8.29
C LEU A 547 8.22 3.17 -9.07
N SER A 548 8.80 3.01 -10.26
CA SER A 548 8.57 1.79 -11.05
C SER A 548 9.43 0.58 -10.64
N SER A 549 10.63 0.81 -10.10
CA SER A 549 11.64 -0.24 -9.92
C SER A 549 11.76 -0.80 -8.50
N TYR A 550 11.31 -0.05 -7.48
CA TYR A 550 11.41 -0.47 -6.08
C TYR A 550 10.04 -0.79 -5.46
N TYR A 551 9.03 0.04 -5.70
CA TYR A 551 7.71 -0.16 -5.13
C TYR A 551 6.97 -1.34 -5.79
N PRO A 552 6.27 -2.19 -5.01
CA PRO A 552 5.30 -3.14 -5.55
C PRO A 552 4.17 -2.43 -6.29
N SER A 553 3.57 -3.08 -7.30
CA SER A 553 2.53 -2.49 -8.17
C SER A 553 1.41 -1.78 -7.40
N THR A 554 0.94 -2.34 -6.28
CA THR A 554 -0.10 -1.69 -5.45
C THR A 554 0.35 -0.37 -4.85
N LEU A 555 1.62 -0.24 -4.46
CA LEU A 555 2.20 1.01 -3.96
C LEU A 555 2.54 1.98 -5.08
N GLN A 556 2.87 1.51 -6.29
CA GLN A 556 3.03 2.37 -7.46
C GLN A 556 1.73 3.12 -7.74
N ARG A 557 0.61 2.40 -7.82
CA ARG A 557 -0.73 2.99 -8.01
C ARG A 557 -1.09 3.96 -6.89
N LYS A 558 -0.78 3.58 -5.63
CA LYS A 558 -1.05 4.39 -4.46
C LYS A 558 -0.26 5.71 -4.45
N PHE A 559 0.98 5.71 -4.91
CA PHE A 559 1.86 6.88 -4.93
C PHE A 559 1.99 7.53 -6.31
N ALA A 560 1.02 7.31 -7.20
CA ALA A 560 1.04 7.88 -8.56
C ALA A 560 1.11 9.42 -8.55
N TRP A 561 0.46 10.07 -7.56
CA TRP A 561 0.45 11.52 -7.35
C TRP A 561 1.83 12.17 -7.17
N VAL A 562 2.86 11.39 -6.82
CA VAL A 562 4.20 11.90 -6.54
C VAL A 562 4.85 12.55 -7.76
N ARG A 563 4.61 12.05 -8.97
CA ARG A 563 5.21 12.61 -10.19
C ARG A 563 4.69 14.02 -10.49
N GLY A 564 3.38 14.25 -10.31
CA GLY A 564 2.77 15.57 -10.54
C GLY A 564 3.07 16.60 -9.44
N SER A 565 3.49 16.17 -8.25
CA SER A 565 3.75 17.10 -7.13
C SER A 565 4.99 17.99 -7.31
N ASP A 566 5.95 17.60 -8.17
CA ASP A 566 7.15 18.40 -8.46
C ASP A 566 6.94 19.35 -9.67
N GLU A 567 5.87 19.19 -10.48
CA GLU A 567 5.59 20.01 -11.68
C GLU A 567 4.70 21.23 -11.40
N ALA A 568 4.02 21.28 -10.24
CA ALA A 568 3.08 22.36 -9.89
C ALA A 568 3.73 23.70 -9.47
N ASP A 569 5.07 23.80 -9.49
CA ASP A 569 5.83 25.00 -9.09
C ASP A 569 6.22 25.91 -10.27
N ASP A 570 5.93 25.50 -11.53
CA ASP A 570 6.13 26.35 -12.71
C ASP A 570 4.91 27.27 -12.91
N GLY A 571 4.96 28.40 -12.22
CA GLY A 571 4.00 29.48 -12.32
C GLY A 571 3.87 30.00 -13.75
N GLN A 572 2.78 29.61 -14.43
CA GLN A 572 2.18 30.35 -15.54
C GLN A 572 0.75 29.85 -15.80
N ALA A 573 -0.24 30.62 -15.36
CA ALA A 573 -1.64 30.48 -15.75
C ALA A 573 -2.26 31.87 -15.82
N GLU A 574 -2.35 32.43 -17.03
CA GLU A 574 -2.89 33.78 -17.28
C GLU A 574 -4.43 33.81 -17.39
N VAL A 575 -5.14 32.68 -17.13
CA VAL A 575 -6.61 32.60 -17.07
C VAL A 575 -7.04 31.56 -16.02
N ALA A 576 -7.99 31.90 -15.14
CA ALA A 576 -8.49 31.00 -14.10
C ALA A 576 -9.52 29.99 -14.64
N LEU A 577 -9.04 29.00 -15.41
CA LEU A 577 -9.85 27.93 -15.97
C LEU A 577 -9.74 26.65 -15.13
N THR A 578 -10.88 25.99 -14.87
CA THR A 578 -10.95 24.76 -14.06
C THR A 578 -11.35 23.57 -14.93
N ILE A 579 -10.55 22.49 -14.91
CA ILE A 579 -10.91 21.20 -15.50
C ILE A 579 -11.08 20.18 -14.37
N ARG A 580 -12.23 19.50 -14.32
CA ARG A 580 -12.53 18.50 -13.26
C ARG A 580 -13.44 17.38 -13.77
N PRO A 581 -13.57 16.24 -13.06
CA PRO A 581 -14.59 15.25 -13.34
C PRO A 581 -15.97 15.87 -13.52
N CYS A 582 -16.66 15.48 -14.59
CA CYS A 582 -18.06 15.84 -14.79
C CYS A 582 -18.91 15.03 -13.79
N LEU A 583 -19.80 15.72 -13.08
CA LEU A 583 -20.69 15.15 -12.07
C LEU A 583 -22.13 15.09 -12.61
N PRO A 584 -23.01 14.25 -12.05
CA PRO A 584 -24.42 14.23 -12.46
C PRO A 584 -25.10 15.61 -12.40
N GLY A 585 -24.73 16.44 -11.41
CA GLY A 585 -25.25 17.80 -11.28
C GLY A 585 -24.87 18.75 -12.42
N ASP A 586 -23.81 18.44 -13.19
CA ASP A 586 -23.37 19.27 -14.31
C ASP A 586 -24.13 18.98 -15.61
N LEU A 587 -24.86 17.86 -15.68
CA LEU A 587 -25.41 17.35 -16.94
C LEU A 587 -26.43 18.29 -17.59
N VAL A 588 -27.14 19.09 -16.79
CA VAL A 588 -28.05 20.12 -17.31
C VAL A 588 -27.27 21.21 -18.04
N ALA A 589 -26.19 21.70 -17.42
CA ALA A 589 -25.34 22.73 -18.02
C ALA A 589 -24.57 22.21 -19.24
N VAL A 590 -24.10 20.95 -19.20
CA VAL A 590 -23.46 20.30 -20.36
C VAL A 590 -24.45 20.10 -21.51
N ALA A 591 -25.68 19.69 -21.23
CA ALA A 591 -26.70 19.54 -22.26
C ALA A 591 -27.06 20.88 -22.93
N ALA A 592 -27.20 21.95 -22.16
CA ALA A 592 -27.40 23.30 -22.68
C ALA A 592 -26.19 23.80 -23.50
N PHE A 593 -24.98 23.48 -23.05
CA PHE A 593 -23.76 23.75 -23.83
C PHE A 593 -23.76 22.99 -25.17
N PHE A 594 -24.13 21.72 -25.18
CA PHE A 594 -24.23 20.91 -26.39
C PHE A 594 -25.31 21.40 -27.36
N GLU A 595 -26.44 21.90 -26.85
CA GLU A 595 -27.48 22.53 -27.66
C GLU A 595 -26.93 23.77 -28.38
N ARG A 596 -26.28 24.67 -27.64
CA ARG A 596 -25.62 25.87 -28.20
C ARG A 596 -24.58 25.55 -29.27
N VAL A 597 -23.74 24.53 -29.05
CA VAL A 597 -22.76 24.10 -30.06
C VAL A 597 -23.45 23.45 -31.27
N SER A 598 -24.56 22.72 -31.05
CA SER A 598 -25.30 22.07 -32.14
C SER A 598 -26.01 23.05 -33.06
N ASP A 599 -26.40 24.23 -32.55
CA ASP A 599 -27.00 25.30 -33.36
C ASP A 599 -26.07 25.77 -34.48
N GLU A 600 -24.75 25.75 -34.22
CA GLU A 600 -23.73 26.16 -35.20
C GLU A 600 -23.11 24.95 -35.92
N TYR A 601 -23.06 23.77 -35.28
CA TYR A 601 -22.39 22.57 -35.79
C TYR A 601 -23.28 21.32 -35.70
N ALA A 602 -24.40 21.33 -36.43
CA ALA A 602 -25.41 20.26 -36.41
C ALA A 602 -24.87 18.86 -36.75
N ASP A 603 -23.80 18.78 -37.56
CA ASP A 603 -23.19 17.52 -37.98
C ASP A 603 -22.53 16.72 -36.82
N LEU A 604 -22.29 17.35 -35.67
CA LEU A 604 -21.70 16.68 -34.49
C LEU A 604 -22.68 15.76 -33.75
N ALA A 605 -23.99 15.84 -34.03
CA ALA A 605 -25.04 15.03 -33.43
C ALA A 605 -24.93 14.92 -31.88
N LEU A 606 -24.78 16.08 -31.21
CA LEU A 606 -24.59 16.15 -29.77
C LEU A 606 -25.90 15.83 -29.02
N PRO A 607 -25.86 15.07 -27.91
CA PRO A 607 -27.05 14.83 -27.11
C PRO A 607 -27.45 16.10 -26.33
N THR A 608 -28.62 16.66 -26.60
CA THR A 608 -29.13 17.86 -25.93
C THR A 608 -29.98 17.56 -24.68
N GLN A 609 -30.15 16.29 -24.34
CA GLN A 609 -30.86 15.87 -23.12
C GLN A 609 -29.86 15.35 -22.07
N PRO A 610 -29.95 15.79 -20.79
CA PRO A 610 -29.03 15.35 -19.73
C PRO A 610 -28.94 13.82 -19.57
N ALA A 611 -30.06 13.11 -19.74
CA ALA A 611 -30.12 11.65 -19.67
C ALA A 611 -29.34 10.98 -20.81
N ASP A 612 -29.34 11.57 -22.01
CA ASP A 612 -28.61 11.06 -23.16
C ASP A 612 -27.10 11.35 -23.02
N VAL A 613 -26.72 12.53 -22.51
CA VAL A 613 -25.33 12.85 -22.12
C VAL A 613 -24.83 11.82 -21.11
N ALA A 614 -25.62 11.54 -20.06
CA ALA A 614 -25.27 10.58 -19.03
C ALA A 614 -25.15 9.15 -19.58
N ARG A 615 -26.02 8.74 -20.49
CA ARG A 615 -25.97 7.41 -21.11
C ARG A 615 -24.78 7.25 -22.04
N ARG A 616 -24.46 8.30 -22.81
CA ARG A 616 -23.42 8.24 -23.83
C ARG A 616 -22.02 8.37 -23.23
N PHE A 617 -21.83 9.22 -22.23
CA PHE A 617 -20.47 9.62 -21.81
C PHE A 617 -20.14 9.30 -20.36
N MET A 618 -21.10 9.38 -19.43
CA MET A 618 -20.78 9.27 -18.00
C MET A 618 -20.35 7.85 -17.59
N PRO A 619 -19.43 7.73 -16.62
CA PRO A 619 -19.00 6.42 -16.12
C PRO A 619 -20.10 5.71 -15.33
N ARG A 620 -20.23 4.40 -15.56
CA ARG A 620 -21.17 3.50 -14.89
C ARG A 620 -20.46 2.21 -14.48
N LEU A 621 -20.85 1.62 -13.35
CA LEU A 621 -20.11 0.50 -12.75
C LEU A 621 -20.04 -0.75 -13.63
N ASN A 622 -21.13 -1.04 -14.33
CA ASN A 622 -21.28 -2.27 -15.11
C ASN A 622 -20.94 -2.08 -16.60
N ASP A 623 -20.53 -0.87 -16.99
CA ASP A 623 -20.18 -0.54 -18.37
C ASP A 623 -18.66 -0.58 -18.56
N ALA A 624 -18.25 -0.49 -19.83
CA ALA A 624 -16.85 -0.30 -20.19
C ALA A 624 -16.29 0.99 -19.54
N TRP A 625 -15.00 0.99 -19.23
CA TRP A 625 -14.35 2.12 -18.56
C TRP A 625 -14.51 3.41 -19.36
N ARG A 626 -14.89 4.50 -18.68
CA ARG A 626 -15.01 5.85 -19.23
C ARG A 626 -14.50 6.85 -18.20
N ALA A 627 -13.99 7.97 -18.67
CA ALA A 627 -13.69 9.14 -17.87
C ALA A 627 -14.24 10.38 -18.56
N THR A 628 -14.98 11.20 -17.83
CA THR A 628 -15.53 12.47 -18.35
C THR A 628 -14.96 13.64 -17.56
N ARG A 629 -14.73 14.75 -18.25
CA ARG A 629 -14.33 16.03 -17.66
C ARG A 629 -15.18 17.16 -18.19
N ILE A 630 -15.35 18.15 -17.34
CA ILE A 630 -15.97 19.43 -17.68
C ILE A 630 -14.92 20.51 -17.56
N VAL A 631 -14.92 21.42 -18.53
CA VAL A 631 -14.08 22.60 -18.57
C VAL A 631 -14.95 23.79 -18.19
N LEU A 632 -14.56 24.51 -17.15
CA LEU A 632 -15.30 25.63 -16.59
C LEU A 632 -14.47 26.90 -16.65
N GLY A 633 -15.11 27.99 -17.08
CA GLY A 633 -14.55 29.34 -17.00
C GLY A 633 -14.63 29.93 -15.60
N GLU A 634 -14.28 31.21 -15.48
CA GLU A 634 -14.21 31.92 -14.20
C GLU A 634 -15.60 32.05 -13.54
N GLU A 635 -16.66 32.20 -14.33
CA GLU A 635 -18.04 32.31 -13.86
C GLU A 635 -18.72 30.94 -13.71
N ARG A 636 -17.97 29.84 -13.86
CA ARG A 636 -18.44 28.44 -13.84
C ARG A 636 -19.39 28.08 -14.99
N GLU A 637 -19.36 28.86 -16.06
CA GLU A 637 -19.94 28.51 -17.33
C GLU A 637 -19.19 27.34 -17.98
N VAL A 638 -19.90 26.49 -18.72
CA VAL A 638 -19.31 25.33 -19.39
C VAL A 638 -18.65 25.78 -20.69
N LEU A 639 -17.33 25.71 -20.70
CA LEU A 639 -16.48 26.04 -21.86
C LEU A 639 -16.01 24.79 -22.61
N GLY A 640 -16.32 23.60 -22.11
CA GLY A 640 -15.94 22.37 -22.79
C GLY A 640 -16.29 21.10 -22.04
N PHE A 641 -16.23 20.01 -22.78
CA PHE A 641 -16.51 18.66 -22.33
C PHE A 641 -15.52 17.68 -22.97
N ILE A 642 -14.96 16.79 -22.17
CA ILE A 642 -14.00 15.78 -22.60
C ILE A 642 -14.56 14.42 -22.16
N ALA A 643 -14.57 13.45 -23.07
CA ALA A 643 -14.83 12.06 -22.75
C ALA A 643 -13.71 11.17 -23.32
N VAL A 644 -13.14 10.33 -22.46
CA VAL A 644 -12.13 9.32 -22.80
C VAL A 644 -12.71 7.94 -22.50
N GLY A 645 -12.56 7.02 -23.43
CA GLY A 645 -13.19 5.70 -23.43
C GLY A 645 -14.57 5.69 -24.12
N PRO A 646 -15.10 4.50 -24.42
CA PRO A 646 -14.67 3.21 -23.90
C PRO A 646 -13.43 2.65 -24.60
N PRO A 647 -12.74 1.66 -24.00
CA PRO A 647 -11.73 0.89 -24.72
C PRO A 647 -12.37 0.14 -25.91
N SER A 648 -11.62 0.07 -27.01
CA SER A 648 -11.99 -0.72 -28.20
C SER A 648 -12.16 -2.19 -27.83
N GLN A 649 -13.22 -2.80 -28.37
CA GLN A 649 -13.49 -4.24 -28.19
C GLN A 649 -12.46 -5.11 -28.91
N ASP A 650 -11.92 -4.63 -30.04
CA ASP A 650 -10.97 -5.37 -30.88
C ASP A 650 -9.51 -5.17 -30.42
N VAL A 651 -9.19 -3.97 -29.91
CA VAL A 651 -7.84 -3.61 -29.46
C VAL A 651 -7.90 -3.07 -28.01
N PRO A 652 -7.69 -3.92 -26.99
CA PRO A 652 -7.95 -3.61 -25.57
C PRO A 652 -7.21 -2.41 -24.94
N ARG A 653 -6.38 -1.71 -25.70
CA ARG A 653 -5.62 -0.51 -25.28
C ARG A 653 -5.74 0.67 -26.26
N ARG A 654 -6.78 0.66 -27.09
CA ARG A 654 -7.22 1.85 -27.81
C ARG A 654 -8.42 2.46 -27.10
N LEU A 655 -8.29 3.68 -26.61
CA LEU A 655 -9.38 4.39 -25.95
C LEU A 655 -10.04 5.33 -26.95
N ASP A 656 -11.37 5.27 -27.04
CA ASP A 656 -12.12 6.29 -27.75
C ASP A 656 -11.92 7.67 -27.10
N ILE A 657 -12.10 8.73 -27.87
CA ILE A 657 -12.00 10.10 -27.36
C ILE A 657 -12.96 11.03 -28.10
N PHE A 658 -13.60 11.88 -27.32
CA PHE A 658 -14.57 12.84 -27.78
C PHE A 658 -14.40 14.15 -27.01
N ILE A 659 -14.18 15.26 -27.71
CA ILE A 659 -13.98 16.57 -27.10
C ILE A 659 -14.86 17.59 -27.81
N VAL A 660 -15.53 18.43 -27.02
CA VAL A 660 -16.23 19.62 -27.48
C VAL A 660 -15.72 20.78 -26.63
N LEU A 661 -15.16 21.80 -27.26
CA LEU A 661 -14.76 23.06 -26.61
C LEU A 661 -15.73 24.17 -27.02
N ASP A 662 -15.73 25.31 -26.35
CA ASP A 662 -16.45 26.49 -26.83
C ASP A 662 -15.69 27.10 -28.02
N VAL A 663 -16.40 27.53 -29.07
CA VAL A 663 -15.80 28.17 -30.27
C VAL A 663 -15.57 29.65 -30.07
N ASP A 664 -16.43 30.31 -29.31
CA ASP A 664 -16.40 31.76 -29.11
C ASP A 664 -15.36 32.13 -28.05
N VAL A 665 -15.06 31.20 -27.13
CA VAL A 665 -14.19 31.43 -25.98
C VAL A 665 -13.11 30.35 -25.88
N ARG A 666 -11.95 30.62 -26.49
CA ARG A 666 -10.75 29.76 -26.40
C ARG A 666 -9.56 30.52 -25.79
N PRO A 667 -9.37 30.43 -24.46
CA PRO A 667 -8.17 30.95 -23.82
C PRO A 667 -6.90 30.38 -24.43
N HIS A 668 -5.86 31.20 -24.52
CA HIS A 668 -4.56 30.73 -24.99
C HIS A 668 -4.06 29.57 -24.11
N GLY A 669 -3.60 28.48 -24.74
CA GLY A 669 -3.13 27.28 -24.04
C GLY A 669 -4.23 26.31 -23.57
N LEU A 670 -5.52 26.58 -23.84
CA LEU A 670 -6.62 25.65 -23.50
C LEU A 670 -6.39 24.25 -24.09
N ALA A 671 -5.99 24.17 -25.36
CA ALA A 671 -5.72 22.89 -26.03
C ALA A 671 -4.65 22.05 -25.33
N TYR A 672 -3.58 22.68 -24.81
CA TYR A 672 -2.53 21.99 -24.06
C TYR A 672 -3.02 21.51 -22.70
N ARG A 673 -3.82 22.31 -21.98
CA ARG A 673 -4.45 21.90 -20.71
C ARG A 673 -5.41 20.73 -20.90
N VAL A 674 -6.21 20.78 -21.97
CA VAL A 674 -7.10 19.67 -22.36
C VAL A 674 -6.28 18.42 -22.66
N ALA A 675 -5.18 18.54 -23.42
CA ALA A 675 -4.30 17.41 -23.74
C ALA A 675 -3.68 16.79 -22.47
N SER A 676 -3.19 17.62 -21.55
CA SER A 676 -2.68 17.17 -20.25
C SER A 676 -3.74 16.44 -19.43
N GLU A 677 -4.98 16.91 -19.41
CA GLU A 677 -6.06 16.22 -18.71
C GLU A 677 -6.45 14.88 -19.37
N VAL A 678 -6.40 14.81 -20.70
CA VAL A 678 -6.60 13.56 -21.43
C VAL A 678 -5.49 12.56 -21.10
N GLU A 679 -4.24 13.01 -21.04
CA GLU A 679 -3.11 12.17 -20.60
C GLU A 679 -3.32 11.68 -19.17
N ALA A 680 -3.74 12.53 -18.24
CA ALA A 680 -4.11 12.13 -16.88
C ALA A 680 -5.23 11.06 -16.86
N CYS A 681 -6.20 11.14 -17.78
CA CYS A 681 -7.23 10.10 -17.94
C CYS A 681 -6.63 8.77 -18.44
N ILE A 682 -5.69 8.80 -19.38
CA ILE A 682 -4.97 7.62 -19.88
C ILE A 682 -4.14 7.00 -18.77
N GLU A 683 -3.41 7.80 -17.99
CA GLU A 683 -2.65 7.33 -16.84
C GLU A 683 -3.56 6.66 -15.81
N ALA A 684 -4.72 7.26 -15.52
CA ALA A 684 -5.71 6.66 -14.63
C ALA A 684 -6.22 5.31 -15.18
N TYR A 685 -6.45 5.20 -16.49
CA TYR A 685 -6.79 3.93 -17.12
C TYR A 685 -5.67 2.88 -16.95
N ASP A 686 -4.42 3.25 -17.21
CA ASP A 686 -3.25 2.37 -17.11
C ASP A 686 -2.97 1.90 -15.68
N VAL A 687 -3.19 2.78 -14.70
CA VAL A 687 -3.14 2.46 -13.27
C VAL A 687 -4.21 1.42 -12.93
N GLN A 688 -5.40 1.51 -13.50
CA GLN A 688 -6.48 0.54 -13.28
C GLN A 688 -6.29 -0.76 -14.08
N HIS A 689 -5.59 -0.71 -15.22
CA HIS A 689 -5.37 -1.81 -16.15
C HIS A 689 -3.87 -2.03 -16.40
N PRO A 690 -3.12 -2.49 -15.37
CA PRO A 690 -1.66 -2.54 -15.42
C PRO A 690 -1.14 -3.45 -16.54
N ARG A 691 -0.09 -2.97 -17.22
CA ARG A 691 0.56 -3.60 -18.38
C ARG A 691 0.84 -5.10 -18.18
N GLN A 692 0.53 -5.92 -19.19
CA GLN A 692 1.29 -7.14 -19.42
C GLN A 692 2.59 -6.76 -20.13
N ARG A 693 3.72 -7.40 -19.79
CA ARG A 693 5.09 -7.06 -20.27
C ARG A 693 5.29 -7.03 -21.80
N ARG A 694 4.26 -7.26 -22.61
CA ARG A 694 4.31 -7.44 -24.07
C ARG A 694 3.26 -6.65 -24.86
N ASP A 695 2.39 -5.87 -24.22
CA ASP A 695 1.37 -5.09 -24.94
C ASP A 695 1.84 -3.67 -25.30
N PRO A 696 1.35 -3.09 -26.43
CA PRO A 696 1.65 -1.72 -26.81
C PRO A 696 1.15 -0.70 -25.78
N GLU A 697 1.66 0.54 -25.89
CA GLU A 697 1.20 1.68 -25.09
C GLU A 697 -0.28 1.96 -25.35
N THR A 698 -0.98 2.46 -24.32
CA THR A 698 -2.37 2.88 -24.47
C THR A 698 -2.40 4.07 -25.41
N ALA A 699 -3.21 3.96 -26.47
CA ALA A 699 -3.32 4.98 -27.51
C ALA A 699 -4.76 5.47 -27.60
N LEU A 700 -4.93 6.72 -28.03
CA LEU A 700 -6.22 7.28 -28.35
C LEU A 700 -6.65 6.85 -29.76
N TRP A 701 -7.95 6.69 -29.96
CA TRP A 701 -8.55 6.30 -31.23
C TRP A 701 -9.95 6.92 -31.33
N PRO A 702 -10.08 8.16 -31.83
CA PRO A 702 -11.38 8.81 -32.00
C PRO A 702 -12.22 8.01 -33.02
N GLN A 703 -13.31 7.41 -32.56
CA GLN A 703 -14.26 6.70 -33.44
C GLN A 703 -14.96 7.66 -34.38
N ASP A 704 -15.39 8.79 -33.83
CA ASP A 704 -15.95 9.90 -34.57
C ASP A 704 -14.87 10.97 -34.73
N ARG A 705 -14.44 11.23 -35.96
CA ARG A 705 -13.45 12.26 -36.28
C ARG A 705 -14.10 13.61 -36.62
N ALA A 706 -15.43 13.71 -36.64
CA ALA A 706 -16.12 14.96 -37.01
C ALA A 706 -15.76 16.11 -36.05
N TRP A 707 -15.56 15.81 -34.75
CA TRP A 707 -15.15 16.83 -33.77
C TRP A 707 -13.70 17.30 -33.95
N LEU A 708 -12.82 16.56 -34.64
CA LEU A 708 -11.46 17.04 -34.93
C LEU A 708 -11.46 18.21 -35.91
N ALA A 709 -12.43 18.26 -36.82
CA ALA A 709 -12.60 19.41 -37.72
C ALA A 709 -12.96 20.70 -36.96
N TYR A 710 -13.52 20.57 -35.75
CA TYR A 710 -13.96 21.67 -34.88
C TYR A 710 -12.85 22.23 -33.98
N ALA A 711 -11.83 21.42 -33.67
CA ALA A 711 -10.69 21.79 -32.83
C ALA A 711 -9.38 21.20 -33.38
N PRO A 712 -8.92 21.63 -34.56
CA PRO A 712 -7.73 21.07 -35.21
C PRO A 712 -6.45 21.23 -34.37
N GLU A 713 -6.39 22.23 -33.50
CA GLU A 713 -5.29 22.41 -32.55
C GLU A 713 -5.14 21.25 -31.56
N LEU A 714 -6.22 20.50 -31.29
CA LEU A 714 -6.19 19.32 -30.43
C LEU A 714 -5.58 18.10 -31.14
N GLU A 715 -5.69 18.00 -32.47
CA GLU A 715 -5.10 16.87 -33.22
C GLU A 715 -3.58 16.84 -33.03
N GLN A 716 -2.93 18.01 -33.09
CA GLN A 716 -1.50 18.14 -32.83
C GLN A 716 -1.16 17.96 -31.35
N ALA A 717 -1.94 18.55 -30.44
CA ALA A 717 -1.66 18.51 -29.00
C ALA A 717 -1.83 17.09 -28.40
N LEU A 718 -2.75 16.28 -28.93
CA LEU A 718 -3.05 14.92 -28.48
C LEU A 718 -2.30 13.83 -29.27
N ALA A 719 -1.52 14.21 -30.29
CA ALA A 719 -0.81 13.30 -31.19
C ALA A 719 -1.71 12.21 -31.82
N LEU A 720 -2.86 12.62 -32.36
CA LEU A 720 -3.93 11.74 -32.91
C LEU A 720 -3.73 11.29 -34.37
#